data_AF-A0A497C4C0-F1
#
_entry.id   AF-A0A497C4C0-F1
#
_cell.length_a   1.000
_cell.length_b   1.000
_cell.length_c   1.000
_cell.angle_alpha   90.00
_cell.angle_beta   90.00
_cell.angle_gamma   90.00
#
_symmetry.space_group_name_H-M   'P 1'
#
loop_
_entity.id
_entity.type
_entity.pdbx_description
1 polymer ?
#
loop_
_entity_poly.entity_id
_entity_poly.type
_entity_poly.pdbx_seq_one_letter_code
_entity_poly.pdbx_strand_id
1 'polypeptide(L)'
;AVTESEEFNEIYNLDPIAIPTNLDYVASLEDTSLVTLVGKEPDSGFEFTYYADKNDPDKTPLYWKRKDYSDLIYLSEEAKLRAITEEILKFHVIGRPLLVGTTSVENSEQLSNRLAGPSIRTLLYTLMIRESWMRKNNRFPDGRRIPELQPLNVPLSELKVGNLRNLVKELELDLTLNVNDPENIQLLLDILELNDSHQDRLIQVLKRGVEHNVLNARKHTEESQIIAGAGAFGAVMIATSMAGRGVDIKLGGELAEEITADVVRVLTRAGYKDPFELSLAEQEKLIRQLDKEDYGIYDTEINFFLQHMQDKERVKALGGLHVIGSERHEARRIDNQLRGRAARQGDPGSSRFYLSMEDELMARFGGQQMEVLMNRLQVDESMPITNPLVDRVVEQSQNRVEGANFDVRKHLLEYDDVLNTQRSKIYEQRDRVFLKSDLSGDILEMLRDEVHMRVENTLWEGSDVADQGSPWRLLAWVTQLQPTLTFQNRQVPSFTTRLLLNEILEKVPEMEAARVKSILLDLGKHALAAEEAYALEAVDRIVEDRQFRYRDQLDMRLDTLDTYLDGLSFGSEEPLNPQAVFTELCELTRTRFELTPAQIKELAGGPSPALDEELRAQIESQLEGIEIKRLIGAVERLLGSSLEVDEVQVGTLAWENASGWIAERVKEYFQDRRKAYFDDPDDARVVKSIEAGLKEISGERLSESDLIRLLGLMAEGRQAAFDKKSHRRIWLRTQRLRYHFFAAELLIMKSPEEMEIEILDHLGNARQVVQEAWGEIELTRLKDLKLPDLESDLRDQLREELGEDTYLQAAETEIENLAEDIRGRVRKLLGRSVMSKIYRDLFLRVISELWVEYLTEMEALRVAIGLEAYAQRDPLVQYKSRGFEMFQRLMDDMRVGVVNRMFTFQPRNLERIQAAVDNG
;
A
#
# COMPACT_ATOMS: atom_id res chain seq x y z
N ALA A 1 11.78 -4.04 -26.13
CA ALA A 1 11.30 -5.42 -26.24
C ALA A 1 12.51 -6.32 -26.30
N VAL A 2 13.20 -6.48 -27.44
CA VAL A 2 14.40 -7.34 -27.52
C VAL A 2 15.52 -6.92 -26.55
N THR A 3 15.72 -5.62 -26.32
CA THR A 3 16.71 -5.11 -25.36
C THR A 3 16.43 -5.51 -23.90
N GLU A 4 15.19 -5.89 -23.58
CA GLU A 4 14.74 -6.25 -22.23
C GLU A 4 14.13 -7.67 -22.28
N SER A 5 14.65 -8.55 -23.14
CA SER A 5 14.02 -9.86 -23.40
C SER A 5 13.88 -10.74 -22.15
N GLU A 6 14.87 -10.66 -21.25
CA GLU A 6 14.84 -11.34 -19.95
C GLU A 6 13.65 -10.88 -19.10
N GLU A 7 13.41 -9.56 -19.03
CA GLU A 7 12.25 -9.02 -18.33
C GLU A 7 10.93 -9.49 -18.94
N PHE A 8 10.80 -9.39 -20.28
CA PHE A 8 9.60 -9.85 -20.97
C PHE A 8 9.34 -11.34 -20.72
N ASN A 9 10.38 -12.15 -20.64
CA ASN A 9 10.27 -13.58 -20.37
C ASN A 9 9.92 -13.86 -18.91
N GLU A 10 10.70 -13.36 -17.95
CA GLU A 10 10.54 -13.71 -16.54
C GLU A 10 9.29 -13.09 -15.89
N ILE A 11 8.93 -11.86 -16.27
CA ILE A 11 7.79 -11.14 -15.66
C ILE A 11 6.50 -11.39 -16.44
N TYR A 12 6.56 -11.36 -17.78
CA TYR A 12 5.35 -11.40 -18.61
C TYR A 12 5.17 -12.72 -19.36
N ASN A 13 6.13 -13.65 -19.29
CA ASN A 13 6.13 -14.89 -20.05
C ASN A 13 6.00 -14.67 -21.58
N LEU A 14 6.69 -13.64 -22.08
CA LEU A 14 6.71 -13.24 -23.48
C LEU A 14 8.15 -13.32 -24.03
N ASP A 15 8.30 -13.88 -25.23
CA ASP A 15 9.59 -13.92 -25.95
C ASP A 15 9.59 -12.88 -27.09
N PRO A 16 10.29 -11.75 -26.93
CA PRO A 16 10.26 -10.68 -27.93
C PRO A 16 11.16 -10.99 -29.13
N ILE A 17 10.59 -10.98 -30.33
CA ILE A 17 11.30 -11.19 -31.59
C ILE A 17 11.49 -9.85 -32.32
N ALA A 18 12.70 -9.59 -32.84
CA ALA A 18 12.95 -8.45 -33.73
C ALA A 18 12.39 -8.74 -35.13
N ILE A 19 11.44 -7.90 -35.57
CA ILE A 19 10.94 -7.93 -36.94
C ILE A 19 11.75 -6.91 -37.77
N PRO A 20 12.20 -7.26 -39.00
CA PRO A 20 12.87 -6.31 -39.88
C PRO A 20 11.95 -5.13 -40.22
N THR A 21 12.54 -3.98 -40.54
CA THR A 21 11.74 -2.85 -41.04
C THR A 21 11.07 -3.23 -42.36
N ASN A 22 9.95 -2.57 -42.71
CA ASN A 22 9.28 -2.85 -43.99
C ASN A 22 10.23 -2.69 -45.19
N LEU A 23 11.12 -1.70 -45.16
CA LEU A 23 12.11 -1.50 -46.22
C LEU A 23 13.18 -2.61 -46.24
N ASP A 24 13.70 -3.02 -45.08
CA ASP A 24 14.64 -4.14 -45.00
C ASP A 24 14.00 -5.44 -45.52
N TYR A 25 12.73 -5.68 -45.15
CA TYR A 25 11.97 -6.83 -45.62
C TYR A 25 11.76 -6.79 -47.14
N VAL A 26 11.23 -5.68 -47.66
CA VAL A 26 10.99 -5.51 -49.11
C VAL A 26 12.29 -5.61 -49.91
N ALA A 27 13.40 -5.04 -49.43
CA ALA A 27 14.70 -5.13 -50.09
C ALA A 27 15.31 -6.55 -50.04
N SER A 28 14.85 -7.41 -49.12
CA SER A 28 15.29 -8.81 -49.02
C SER A 28 14.55 -9.77 -49.96
N LEU A 29 13.42 -9.35 -50.54
CA LEU A 29 12.62 -10.19 -51.45
C LEU A 29 13.33 -10.34 -52.80
N GLU A 30 13.24 -11.52 -53.43
CA GLU A 30 13.94 -11.78 -54.70
C GLU A 30 13.39 -10.93 -55.88
N ASP A 31 12.09 -10.62 -55.87
CA ASP A 31 11.37 -9.90 -56.93
C ASP A 31 11.26 -8.37 -56.72
N THR A 32 12.09 -7.80 -55.84
CA THR A 32 12.02 -6.36 -55.50
C THR A 32 12.77 -5.46 -56.48
N SER A 33 12.28 -4.23 -56.65
CA SER A 33 12.99 -3.17 -57.40
C SER A 33 14.02 -2.43 -56.56
N LEU A 34 14.09 -2.65 -55.23
CA LEU A 34 15.01 -1.95 -54.34
C LEU A 34 16.30 -2.72 -54.10
N VAL A 35 17.43 -2.01 -54.01
CA VAL A 35 18.73 -2.56 -53.60
C VAL A 35 19.27 -1.79 -52.40
N THR A 36 19.80 -2.52 -51.42
CA THR A 36 20.46 -1.95 -50.24
C THR A 36 21.92 -1.63 -50.56
N LEU A 37 22.32 -0.37 -50.34
CA LEU A 37 23.66 0.13 -50.61
C LEU A 37 24.24 0.84 -49.39
N VAL A 38 25.57 0.91 -49.33
CA VAL A 38 26.31 1.62 -48.28
C VAL A 38 27.01 2.83 -48.90
N GLY A 39 26.71 4.02 -48.37
CA GLY A 39 27.37 5.27 -48.71
C GLY A 39 28.35 5.69 -47.61
N LYS A 40 29.25 6.61 -47.94
CA LYS A 40 30.14 7.29 -46.98
C LYS A 40 29.92 8.78 -47.07
N GLU A 41 29.81 9.44 -45.91
CA GLU A 41 29.78 10.89 -45.85
C GLU A 41 31.16 11.46 -46.25
N PRO A 42 31.22 12.49 -47.12
CA PRO A 42 32.48 13.04 -47.61
C PRO A 42 33.38 13.61 -46.49
N ASP A 43 32.77 14.28 -45.51
CA ASP A 43 33.51 15.04 -44.48
C ASP A 43 33.82 14.19 -43.25
N SER A 44 32.84 13.42 -42.77
CA SER A 44 32.95 12.62 -41.54
C SER A 44 33.50 11.20 -41.79
N GLY A 45 33.44 10.71 -43.03
CA GLY A 45 33.72 9.32 -43.36
C GLY A 45 32.70 8.31 -42.82
N PHE A 46 31.60 8.78 -42.22
CA PHE A 46 30.57 7.92 -41.60
C PHE A 46 29.87 7.06 -42.65
N GLU A 47 29.83 5.75 -42.40
CA GLU A 47 29.14 4.78 -43.25
C GLU A 47 27.63 4.77 -42.95
N PHE A 48 26.80 4.91 -43.98
CA PHE A 48 25.34 4.88 -43.83
C PHE A 48 24.69 4.00 -44.90
N THR A 49 23.54 3.42 -44.56
CA THR A 49 22.77 2.57 -45.47
C THR A 49 21.63 3.35 -46.13
N TYR A 50 21.44 3.16 -47.42
CA TYR A 50 20.31 3.70 -48.18
C TYR A 50 19.79 2.67 -49.19
N TYR A 51 18.58 2.89 -49.68
CA TYR A 51 17.91 2.04 -50.65
C TYR A 51 17.73 2.82 -51.95
N ALA A 52 18.08 2.21 -53.07
CA ALA A 52 17.96 2.80 -54.41
C ALA A 52 17.23 1.85 -55.36
N ASP A 53 16.75 2.35 -56.49
CA ASP A 53 16.18 1.49 -57.53
C ASP A 53 17.27 0.66 -58.20
N LYS A 54 17.01 -0.63 -58.38
CA LYS A 54 17.89 -1.60 -59.04
C LYS A 54 18.11 -1.23 -60.52
N ASN A 55 17.14 -0.59 -61.16
CA ASN A 55 17.19 -0.17 -62.56
C ASN A 55 17.72 1.26 -62.75
N ASP A 56 17.83 2.07 -61.69
CA ASP A 56 18.45 3.40 -61.78
C ASP A 56 19.97 3.24 -61.98
N PRO A 57 20.54 3.71 -63.11
CA PRO A 57 21.98 3.65 -63.36
C PRO A 57 22.79 4.52 -62.40
N ASP A 58 22.21 5.63 -61.91
CA ASP A 58 22.89 6.59 -61.03
C ASP A 58 22.77 6.21 -59.55
N LYS A 59 21.99 5.16 -59.23
CA LYS A 59 21.76 4.64 -57.88
C LYS A 59 21.39 5.74 -56.88
N THR A 60 20.49 6.63 -57.31
CA THR A 60 20.02 7.75 -56.50
C THR A 60 19.31 7.22 -55.25
N PRO A 61 19.64 7.71 -54.04
CA PRO A 61 18.96 7.30 -52.82
C PRO A 61 17.46 7.63 -52.88
N LEU A 62 16.60 6.61 -52.72
CA LEU A 62 15.15 6.75 -52.62
C LEU A 62 14.68 6.76 -51.17
N TYR A 63 15.28 5.89 -50.35
CA TYR A 63 15.00 5.78 -48.92
C TYR A 63 16.30 5.68 -48.14
N TRP A 64 16.26 6.09 -46.87
CA TRP A 64 17.41 6.06 -45.98
C TRP A 64 17.13 5.19 -44.77
N LYS A 65 18.15 4.43 -44.36
CA LYS A 65 18.21 3.92 -42.99
C LYS A 65 18.71 5.06 -42.11
N ARG A 66 18.13 5.19 -40.91
CA ARG A 66 18.52 6.23 -39.95
C ARG A 66 20.03 6.19 -39.70
N LYS A 67 20.67 7.36 -39.71
CA LYS A 67 22.09 7.51 -39.36
C LYS A 67 22.22 7.70 -37.85
N ASP A 68 22.60 6.65 -37.14
CA ASP A 68 22.88 6.73 -35.70
C ASP A 68 24.36 6.99 -35.47
N TYR A 69 24.73 8.25 -35.22
CA TYR A 69 26.11 8.62 -34.90
C TYR A 69 26.50 8.08 -33.52
N SER A 70 27.80 7.81 -33.35
CA SER A 70 28.37 7.47 -32.05
C SER A 70 28.12 8.58 -31.03
N ASP A 71 28.00 8.18 -29.77
CA ASP A 71 27.81 9.11 -28.66
C ASP A 71 29.05 10.00 -28.48
N LEU A 72 28.84 11.26 -28.12
CA LEU A 72 29.92 12.20 -27.77
C LEU A 72 29.94 12.38 -26.25
N ILE A 73 31.03 11.94 -25.62
CA ILE A 73 31.16 11.92 -24.16
C ILE A 73 32.09 13.04 -23.71
N TYR A 74 31.62 13.91 -22.83
CA TYR A 74 32.37 15.05 -22.30
C TYR A 74 32.73 14.84 -20.83
N LEU A 75 33.78 15.52 -20.37
CA LEU A 75 34.20 15.43 -18.98
C LEU A 75 33.20 16.12 -18.03
N SER A 76 32.68 17.28 -18.44
CA SER A 76 31.75 18.09 -17.65
C SER A 76 30.42 18.32 -18.37
N GLU A 77 29.38 18.55 -17.57
CA GLU A 77 28.05 18.86 -18.09
C GLU A 77 28.04 20.19 -18.87
N GLU A 78 28.83 21.17 -18.42
CA GLU A 78 28.96 22.45 -19.12
C GLU A 78 29.51 22.28 -20.54
N ALA A 79 30.54 21.46 -20.73
CA ALA A 79 31.10 21.21 -22.06
C ALA A 79 30.11 20.47 -22.95
N LYS A 80 29.40 19.46 -22.41
CA LYS A 80 28.31 18.76 -23.08
C LYS A 80 27.24 19.74 -23.59
N LEU A 81 26.75 20.63 -22.73
CA LEU A 81 25.69 21.58 -23.06
C LEU A 81 26.13 22.60 -24.12
N ARG A 82 27.39 23.04 -24.09
CA ARG A 82 27.95 23.91 -25.13
C ARG A 82 27.98 23.21 -26.49
N ALA A 83 28.42 21.97 -26.53
CA ALA A 83 28.46 21.18 -27.76
C ALA A 83 27.06 20.93 -28.33
N ILE A 84 26.07 20.63 -27.48
CA ILE A 84 24.66 20.53 -27.88
C ILE A 84 24.17 21.87 -28.45
N THR A 85 24.47 22.99 -27.77
CA THR A 85 24.05 24.33 -28.20
C THR A 85 24.68 24.72 -29.54
N GLU A 86 25.95 24.39 -29.74
CA GLU A 86 26.69 24.62 -30.99
C GLU A 86 26.07 23.82 -32.15
N GLU A 87 25.75 22.54 -31.94
CA GLU A 87 25.10 21.71 -32.96
C GLU A 87 23.68 22.19 -33.28
N ILE A 88 22.90 22.59 -32.26
CA ILE A 88 21.58 23.21 -32.46
C ILE A 88 21.70 24.48 -33.28
N LEU A 89 22.66 25.35 -32.94
CA LEU A 89 22.89 26.61 -33.64
C LEU A 89 23.22 26.37 -35.12
N LYS A 90 24.19 25.48 -35.40
CA LYS A 90 24.60 25.12 -36.76
C LYS A 90 23.41 24.64 -37.58
N PHE A 91 22.71 23.62 -37.10
CA PHE A 91 21.62 23.00 -37.87
C PHE A 91 20.38 23.90 -37.99
N HIS A 92 20.06 24.69 -36.95
CA HIS A 92 18.98 25.67 -37.03
C HIS A 92 19.27 26.72 -38.10
N VAL A 93 20.49 27.26 -38.16
CA VAL A 93 20.91 28.27 -39.15
C VAL A 93 20.89 27.71 -40.58
N ILE A 94 21.29 26.44 -40.77
CA ILE A 94 21.16 25.73 -42.06
C ILE A 94 19.68 25.49 -42.41
N GLY A 95 18.80 25.35 -41.40
CA GLY A 95 17.37 25.08 -41.58
C GLY A 95 16.97 23.62 -41.40
N ARG A 96 17.86 22.82 -40.83
CA ARG A 96 17.57 21.43 -40.50
C ARG A 96 16.78 21.34 -39.20
N PRO A 97 15.65 20.61 -39.16
CA PRO A 97 14.85 20.46 -37.95
C PRO A 97 15.56 19.60 -36.90
N LEU A 98 15.35 19.96 -35.63
CA LEU A 98 16.00 19.37 -34.47
C LEU A 98 14.97 18.95 -33.42
N LEU A 99 15.12 17.74 -32.90
CA LEU A 99 14.42 17.26 -31.71
C LEU A 99 15.45 16.90 -30.63
N VAL A 100 15.46 17.63 -29.53
CA VAL A 100 16.35 17.39 -28.39
C VAL A 100 15.57 16.71 -27.29
N GLY A 101 15.95 15.47 -26.94
CA GLY A 101 15.40 14.75 -25.80
C GLY A 101 16.25 14.97 -24.55
N THR A 102 15.63 15.43 -23.46
CA THR A 102 16.25 15.48 -22.13
C THR A 102 15.61 14.47 -21.19
N THR A 103 16.19 14.20 -20.03
CA THR A 103 15.65 13.27 -19.02
C THR A 103 14.72 13.97 -18.02
N SER A 104 15.00 15.23 -17.70
CA SER A 104 14.26 16.03 -16.71
C SER A 104 13.77 17.38 -17.29
N VAL A 105 12.77 17.97 -16.62
CA VAL A 105 12.24 19.30 -16.94
C VAL A 105 13.30 20.37 -16.67
N GLU A 106 14.09 20.20 -15.61
CA GLU A 106 15.20 21.11 -15.27
C GLU A 106 16.22 21.18 -16.41
N ASN A 107 16.61 20.03 -16.96
CA ASN A 107 17.59 19.97 -18.05
C ASN A 107 17.01 20.57 -19.34
N SER A 108 15.69 20.39 -19.58
CA SER A 108 14.97 21.05 -20.68
C SER A 108 15.00 22.58 -20.55
N GLU A 109 14.71 23.11 -19.36
CA GLU A 109 14.74 24.56 -19.09
C GLU A 109 16.17 25.12 -19.13
N GLN A 110 17.14 24.39 -18.59
CA GLN A 110 18.55 24.76 -18.65
C GLN A 110 19.02 24.88 -20.10
N LEU A 111 18.69 23.92 -20.96
CA LEU A 111 19.01 23.98 -22.38
C LEU A 111 18.27 25.11 -23.11
N SER A 112 16.98 25.30 -22.83
CA SER A 112 16.16 26.41 -23.35
C SER A 112 16.83 27.77 -23.07
N ASN A 113 17.32 27.98 -21.85
CA ASN A 113 18.05 29.19 -21.47
C ASN A 113 19.39 29.37 -22.20
N ARG A 114 20.04 28.29 -22.67
CA ARG A 114 21.26 28.36 -23.49
C ARG A 114 20.98 28.83 -24.92
N LEU A 115 19.75 28.64 -25.41
CA LEU A 115 19.33 29.07 -26.74
C LEU A 115 18.94 30.55 -26.81
N ALA A 116 18.92 31.26 -25.67
CA ALA A 116 18.71 32.70 -25.62
C ALA A 116 19.86 33.47 -26.28
N GLY A 117 19.55 34.59 -26.95
CA GLY A 117 20.53 35.41 -27.67
C GLY A 117 21.78 35.80 -26.86
N PRO A 118 21.68 36.26 -25.59
CA PRO A 118 22.85 36.53 -24.76
C PRO A 118 23.76 35.32 -24.54
N SER A 119 23.18 34.16 -24.22
CA SER A 119 23.89 32.91 -23.98
C SER A 119 24.63 32.44 -25.23
N ILE A 120 23.96 32.47 -26.40
CA ILE A 120 24.57 32.15 -27.69
C ILE A 120 25.74 33.09 -28.00
N ARG A 121 25.60 34.40 -27.78
CA ARG A 121 26.71 35.33 -28.01
C ARG A 121 27.92 35.02 -27.11
N THR A 122 27.68 34.71 -25.84
CA THR A 122 28.76 34.32 -24.93
C THR A 122 29.43 33.03 -25.40
N LEU A 123 28.67 32.01 -25.79
CA LEU A 123 29.21 30.78 -26.39
C LEU A 123 30.11 31.10 -27.59
N LEU A 124 29.61 31.90 -28.53
CA LEU A 124 30.34 32.26 -29.74
C LEU A 124 31.61 33.05 -29.45
N TYR A 125 31.62 33.94 -28.44
CA TYR A 125 32.86 34.56 -27.99
C TYR A 125 33.88 33.52 -27.50
N THR A 126 33.44 32.50 -26.75
CA THR A 126 34.37 31.45 -26.31
C THR A 126 34.94 30.64 -27.48
N LEU A 127 34.12 30.34 -28.50
CA LEU A 127 34.56 29.64 -29.71
C LEU A 127 35.53 30.49 -30.54
N MET A 128 35.23 31.78 -30.74
CA MET A 128 36.11 32.70 -31.47
C MET A 128 37.46 32.87 -30.78
N ILE A 129 37.49 33.01 -29.44
CA ILE A 129 38.74 33.11 -28.67
C ILE A 129 39.56 31.84 -28.82
N ARG A 130 38.92 30.67 -28.66
CA ARG A 130 39.57 29.36 -28.79
C ARG A 130 40.13 29.16 -30.19
N GLU A 131 39.34 29.39 -31.24
CA GLU A 131 39.77 29.24 -32.63
C GLU A 131 40.89 30.23 -33.00
N SER A 132 40.77 31.50 -32.60
CA SER A 132 41.82 32.50 -32.85
C SER A 132 43.13 32.13 -32.16
N TRP A 133 43.06 31.59 -30.94
CA TRP A 133 44.24 31.09 -30.24
C TRP A 133 44.84 29.87 -30.93
N MET A 134 44.02 28.91 -31.40
CA MET A 134 44.49 27.74 -32.13
C MET A 134 45.18 28.12 -33.45
N ARG A 135 44.58 29.03 -34.24
CA ARG A 135 45.16 29.56 -35.49
C ARG A 135 46.49 30.28 -35.22
N LYS A 136 46.55 31.15 -34.20
CA LYS A 136 47.78 31.88 -33.82
C LYS A 136 48.92 30.94 -33.42
N ASN A 137 48.61 29.86 -32.69
CA ASN A 137 49.61 28.91 -32.20
C ASN A 137 49.84 27.73 -33.15
N ASN A 138 49.20 27.73 -34.33
CA ASN A 138 49.27 26.68 -35.34
C ASN A 138 49.00 25.28 -34.75
N ARG A 139 48.05 25.21 -33.81
CA ARG A 139 47.72 24.01 -33.05
C ARG A 139 46.42 23.41 -33.57
N PHE A 140 46.46 22.13 -33.89
CA PHE A 140 45.27 21.36 -34.25
C PHE A 140 44.59 20.83 -32.98
N PRO A 141 43.26 20.62 -33.01
CA PRO A 141 42.54 20.02 -31.89
C PRO A 141 43.00 18.57 -31.64
N ASP A 142 43.99 18.42 -30.77
CA ASP A 142 44.64 17.14 -30.43
C ASP A 142 44.12 16.53 -29.11
N GLY A 143 43.09 17.13 -28.53
CA GLY A 143 42.43 16.69 -27.29
C GLY A 143 43.25 16.93 -26.01
N ARG A 144 44.48 17.44 -26.10
CA ARG A 144 45.32 17.73 -24.93
C ARG A 144 44.90 19.05 -24.29
N ARG A 145 44.88 19.09 -22.95
CA ARG A 145 44.56 20.31 -22.20
C ARG A 145 45.39 21.52 -22.64
N ILE A 146 44.74 22.68 -22.65
CA ILE A 146 45.32 23.98 -22.97
C ILE A 146 45.17 24.86 -21.73
N PRO A 147 46.21 24.98 -20.88
CA PRO A 147 46.15 25.77 -19.64
C PRO A 147 45.67 27.21 -19.86
N GLU A 148 46.09 27.83 -20.96
CA GLU A 148 45.77 29.21 -21.34
C GLU A 148 44.28 29.41 -21.64
N LEU A 149 43.56 28.35 -22.02
CA LEU A 149 42.14 28.39 -22.36
C LEU A 149 41.24 27.82 -21.25
N GLN A 150 41.80 27.31 -20.16
CA GLN A 150 41.01 26.83 -19.00
C GLN A 150 40.00 27.85 -18.46
N PRO A 151 40.29 29.17 -18.41
CA PRO A 151 39.30 30.17 -17.97
C PRO A 151 38.00 30.18 -18.80
N LEU A 152 38.01 29.62 -20.02
CA LEU A 152 36.82 29.54 -20.87
C LEU A 152 35.86 28.42 -20.44
N ASN A 153 36.29 27.45 -19.63
CA ASN A 153 35.50 26.25 -19.33
C ASN A 153 34.46 26.43 -18.21
N VAL A 154 34.50 27.55 -17.47
CA VAL A 154 33.49 27.87 -16.45
C VAL A 154 32.11 28.11 -17.07
N PRO A 155 30.98 27.96 -16.35
CA PRO A 155 29.64 28.13 -16.92
C PRO A 155 29.44 29.44 -17.70
N LEU A 156 28.76 29.40 -18.86
CA LEU A 156 28.54 30.60 -19.70
C LEU A 156 27.88 31.77 -18.94
N SER A 157 27.08 31.49 -17.92
CA SER A 157 26.44 32.49 -17.06
C SER A 157 27.44 33.28 -16.21
N GLU A 158 28.59 32.69 -15.89
CA GLU A 158 29.65 33.31 -15.10
C GLU A 158 30.64 34.11 -15.97
N LEU A 159 30.68 33.82 -17.28
CA LEU A 159 31.55 34.48 -18.24
C LEU A 159 31.05 35.88 -18.59
N LYS A 160 31.58 36.88 -17.87
CA LYS A 160 31.37 38.29 -18.20
C LYS A 160 32.23 38.70 -19.40
N VAL A 161 31.66 39.47 -20.32
CA VAL A 161 32.38 40.01 -21.50
C VAL A 161 33.64 40.79 -21.10
N GLY A 162 33.64 41.48 -19.95
CA GLY A 162 34.83 42.15 -19.43
C GLY A 162 36.01 41.19 -19.17
N ASN A 163 35.74 40.01 -18.61
CA ASN A 163 36.75 38.99 -18.34
C ASN A 163 37.29 38.41 -19.65
N LEU A 164 36.40 38.14 -20.61
CA LEU A 164 36.79 37.67 -21.94
C LEU A 164 37.66 38.69 -22.69
N ARG A 165 37.39 40.00 -22.56
CA ARG A 165 38.25 41.05 -23.13
C ARG A 165 39.63 41.09 -22.49
N ASN A 166 39.73 40.84 -21.18
CA ASN A 166 41.02 40.75 -20.51
C ASN A 166 41.80 39.53 -21.00
N LEU A 167 41.13 38.38 -21.12
CA LEU A 167 41.73 37.15 -21.65
C LEU A 167 42.24 37.33 -23.10
N VAL A 168 41.46 37.97 -23.98
CA VAL A 168 41.90 38.30 -25.36
C VAL A 168 43.19 39.12 -25.36
N LYS A 169 43.33 40.09 -24.43
CA LYS A 169 44.55 40.90 -24.30
C LYS A 169 45.72 40.10 -23.73
N GLU A 170 45.49 39.27 -22.72
CA GLU A 170 46.51 38.41 -22.11
C GLU A 170 47.06 37.38 -23.11
N LEU A 171 46.18 36.84 -23.97
CA LEU A 171 46.54 35.91 -25.04
C LEU A 171 47.10 36.61 -26.31
N GLU A 172 47.13 37.95 -26.30
CA GLU A 172 47.56 38.81 -27.41
C GLU A 172 46.86 38.44 -28.73
N LEU A 173 45.55 38.22 -28.70
CA LEU A 173 44.75 37.87 -29.88
C LEU A 173 44.27 39.14 -30.60
N ASP A 174 44.40 39.17 -31.93
CA ASP A 174 43.84 40.22 -32.78
C ASP A 174 42.34 39.95 -33.03
N LEU A 175 41.53 40.10 -31.97
CA LEU A 175 40.11 39.74 -31.97
C LEU A 175 39.27 40.79 -31.24
N THR A 176 38.25 41.33 -31.90
CA THR A 176 37.23 42.16 -31.25
C THR A 176 36.09 41.29 -30.72
N LEU A 177 35.60 41.54 -29.51
CA LEU A 177 34.42 40.85 -28.97
C LEU A 177 33.12 41.55 -29.40
N ASN A 178 32.90 41.59 -30.72
CA ASN A 178 31.65 42.07 -31.33
C ASN A 178 31.25 41.14 -32.49
N VAL A 179 30.20 40.36 -32.26
CA VAL A 179 29.67 39.40 -33.25
C VAL A 179 29.12 40.04 -34.54
N ASN A 180 28.95 41.37 -34.59
CA ASN A 180 28.45 42.06 -35.79
C ASN A 180 29.57 42.55 -36.72
N ASP A 181 30.84 42.45 -36.32
CA ASP A 181 31.95 42.86 -37.18
C ASP A 181 32.06 41.87 -38.36
N PRO A 182 32.22 42.34 -39.62
CA PRO A 182 32.23 41.45 -40.80
C PRO A 182 33.29 40.34 -40.73
N GLU A 183 34.47 40.64 -40.19
CA GLU A 183 35.56 39.66 -40.02
C GLU A 183 35.20 38.56 -39.01
N ASN A 184 34.52 38.94 -37.92
CA ASN A 184 34.05 37.99 -36.92
C ASN A 184 32.90 37.12 -37.44
N ILE A 185 32.02 37.68 -38.27
CA ILE A 185 30.97 36.90 -38.94
C ILE A 185 31.60 35.84 -39.84
N GLN A 186 32.62 36.18 -40.62
CA GLN A 186 33.32 35.20 -41.46
C GLN A 186 34.00 34.12 -40.61
N LEU A 187 34.67 34.50 -39.51
CA LEU A 187 35.26 33.55 -38.58
C LEU A 187 34.20 32.61 -37.97
N LEU A 188 33.01 33.12 -37.63
CA LEU A 188 31.91 32.32 -37.11
C LEU A 188 31.31 31.38 -38.16
N LEU A 189 31.24 31.80 -39.42
CA LEU A 189 30.84 30.94 -40.53
C LEU A 189 31.83 29.78 -40.69
N ASP A 190 33.15 30.05 -40.61
CA ASP A 190 34.18 29.01 -40.64
C ASP A 190 34.03 28.03 -39.45
N ILE A 191 33.90 28.54 -38.22
CA ILE A 191 33.81 27.72 -36.99
C ILE A 191 32.59 26.80 -37.04
N LEU A 192 31.43 27.33 -37.46
CA LEU A 192 30.18 26.57 -37.52
C LEU A 192 30.03 25.74 -38.81
N GLU A 193 31.03 25.76 -39.69
CA GLU A 193 31.01 25.11 -41.01
C GLU A 193 29.79 25.53 -41.85
N LEU A 194 29.56 26.83 -41.95
CA LEU A 194 28.45 27.46 -42.66
C LEU A 194 28.93 28.20 -43.91
N ASN A 195 28.18 28.08 -45.00
CA ASN A 195 28.43 28.86 -46.22
C ASN A 195 27.91 30.31 -46.09
N ASP A 196 28.41 31.22 -46.93
CA ASP A 196 28.02 32.64 -46.97
C ASP A 196 26.50 32.87 -47.12
N SER A 197 25.77 31.94 -47.75
CA SER A 197 24.31 31.99 -47.88
C SER A 197 23.56 31.96 -46.54
N HIS A 198 24.21 31.52 -45.46
CA HIS A 198 23.63 31.42 -44.13
C HIS A 198 23.85 32.67 -43.26
N GLN A 199 24.64 33.63 -43.73
CA GLN A 199 25.03 34.82 -42.98
C GLN A 199 23.83 35.57 -42.40
N ASP A 200 22.78 35.80 -43.20
CA ASP A 200 21.59 36.54 -42.75
C ASP A 200 20.86 35.84 -41.60
N ARG A 201 20.74 34.52 -41.66
CA ARG A 201 20.11 33.72 -40.59
C ARG A 201 20.96 33.71 -39.34
N LEU A 202 22.29 33.58 -39.48
CA LEU A 202 23.21 33.66 -38.35
C LEU A 202 23.08 35.02 -37.63
N ILE A 203 23.04 36.13 -38.38
CA ILE A 203 22.85 37.48 -37.82
C ILE A 203 21.50 37.61 -37.08
N GLN A 204 20.43 36.99 -37.60
CA GLN A 204 19.14 36.98 -36.92
C GLN A 204 19.19 36.22 -35.59
N VAL A 205 19.82 35.04 -35.58
CA VAL A 205 19.99 34.23 -34.37
C VAL A 205 20.86 34.93 -33.32
N LEU A 206 21.91 35.63 -33.74
CA LEU A 206 22.75 36.45 -32.83
C LEU A 206 21.96 37.54 -32.10
N LYS A 207 20.90 38.07 -32.73
CA LYS A 207 20.03 39.11 -32.16
C LYS A 207 18.96 38.51 -31.25
N ARG A 208 18.23 37.49 -31.72
CA ARG A 208 17.01 36.97 -31.08
C ARG A 208 17.19 35.70 -30.27
N GLY A 209 18.27 34.95 -30.50
CA GLY A 209 18.41 33.57 -30.04
C GLY A 209 17.82 32.58 -31.05
N VAL A 210 17.82 31.30 -30.69
CA VAL A 210 17.16 30.23 -31.45
C VAL A 210 15.72 30.09 -30.95
N GLU A 211 14.76 30.28 -31.84
CA GLU A 211 13.34 30.04 -31.53
C GLU A 211 13.10 28.53 -31.38
N HIS A 212 12.49 28.14 -30.27
CA HIS A 212 12.27 26.75 -29.91
C HIS A 212 11.04 26.59 -29.03
N ASN A 213 10.51 25.37 -28.95
CA ASN A 213 9.45 25.01 -27.99
C ASN A 213 9.94 23.95 -27.01
N VAL A 214 9.44 24.00 -25.78
CA VAL A 214 9.73 23.03 -24.72
C VAL A 214 8.47 22.24 -24.38
N LEU A 215 8.58 20.91 -24.38
CA LEU A 215 7.50 19.97 -24.11
C LEU A 215 7.79 19.22 -22.81
N ASN A 216 7.01 19.50 -21.77
CA ASN A 216 7.24 19.01 -20.41
C ASN A 216 6.33 17.83 -20.01
N ALA A 217 5.67 17.17 -20.97
CA ALA A 217 4.75 16.04 -20.74
C ALA A 217 3.55 16.36 -19.82
N ARG A 218 3.08 17.62 -19.81
CA ARG A 218 1.94 18.07 -18.95
C ARG A 218 0.64 18.23 -19.72
N LYS A 219 0.70 18.71 -20.96
CA LYS A 219 -0.49 19.04 -21.77
C LYS A 219 -0.49 18.25 -23.07
N HIS A 220 -0.90 16.99 -23.01
CA HIS A 220 -0.75 16.07 -24.13
C HIS A 220 -1.37 16.57 -25.45
N THR A 221 -2.54 17.23 -25.44
CA THR A 221 -3.17 17.73 -26.68
C THR A 221 -2.40 18.89 -27.32
N GLU A 222 -2.02 19.91 -26.53
CA GLU A 222 -1.24 21.05 -27.02
C GLU A 222 0.16 20.59 -27.48
N GLU A 223 0.82 19.74 -26.68
CA GLU A 223 2.14 19.18 -27.02
C GLU A 223 2.10 18.32 -28.28
N SER A 224 0.98 17.62 -28.52
CA SER A 224 0.78 16.83 -29.74
C SER A 224 0.71 17.69 -31.00
N GLN A 225 0.08 18.86 -30.92
CA GLN A 225 0.04 19.82 -32.03
C GLN A 225 1.43 20.44 -32.28
N ILE A 226 2.15 20.78 -31.20
CA ILE A 226 3.49 21.36 -31.31
C ILE A 226 4.47 20.34 -31.89
N ILE A 227 4.47 19.10 -31.41
CA ILE A 227 5.43 18.07 -31.88
C ILE A 227 5.18 17.69 -33.35
N ALA A 228 3.94 17.77 -33.85
CA ALA A 228 3.64 17.52 -35.26
C ALA A 228 4.35 18.54 -36.19
N GLY A 229 4.55 19.77 -35.72
CA GLY A 229 5.33 20.80 -36.39
C GLY A 229 6.85 20.65 -36.29
N ALA A 230 7.37 19.67 -35.54
CA ALA A 230 8.81 19.54 -35.26
C ALA A 230 9.67 19.29 -36.51
N GLY A 231 9.08 18.79 -37.60
CA GLY A 231 9.80 18.54 -38.85
C GLY A 231 9.85 19.73 -39.81
N ALA A 232 9.36 20.91 -39.41
CA ALA A 232 9.37 22.12 -40.23
C ALA A 232 10.79 22.70 -40.41
N PHE A 233 11.01 23.46 -41.47
CA PHE A 233 12.32 24.05 -41.78
C PHE A 233 12.84 24.93 -40.64
N GLY A 234 13.99 24.58 -40.08
CA GLY A 234 14.62 25.26 -38.96
C GLY A 234 13.92 25.10 -37.60
N ALA A 235 12.92 24.22 -37.47
CA ALA A 235 12.24 24.01 -36.19
C ALA A 235 13.18 23.38 -35.14
N VAL A 236 13.11 23.86 -33.90
CA VAL A 236 13.83 23.30 -32.76
C VAL A 236 12.84 22.96 -31.66
N MET A 237 12.83 21.69 -31.25
CA MET A 237 11.93 21.20 -30.21
C MET A 237 12.76 20.54 -29.10
N ILE A 238 12.49 20.91 -27.85
CA ILE A 238 13.05 20.27 -26.67
C ILE A 238 11.94 19.45 -26.03
N ALA A 239 12.14 18.13 -25.91
CA ALA A 239 11.18 17.20 -25.34
C ALA A 239 11.74 16.58 -24.06
N THR A 240 11.07 16.80 -22.94
CA THR A 240 11.39 16.13 -21.69
C THR A 240 10.96 14.67 -21.76
N SER A 241 11.90 13.78 -21.45
CA SER A 241 11.79 12.32 -21.55
C SER A 241 11.24 11.89 -22.90
N MET A 242 9.96 11.52 -22.95
CA MET A 242 9.25 11.09 -24.17
C MET A 242 8.00 11.93 -24.45
N ALA A 243 8.03 13.23 -24.13
CA ALA A 243 6.94 14.16 -24.48
C ALA A 243 6.60 14.09 -25.98
N GLY A 244 5.32 14.26 -26.32
CA GLY A 244 4.84 14.06 -27.70
C GLY A 244 4.87 12.59 -28.17
N ARG A 245 4.80 11.61 -27.26
CA ARG A 245 4.63 10.19 -27.62
C ARG A 245 3.32 9.94 -28.34
N GLY A 246 3.38 9.13 -29.40
CA GLY A 246 2.21 8.75 -30.20
C GLY A 246 1.99 9.61 -31.44
N VAL A 247 2.61 10.79 -31.53
CA VAL A 247 2.52 11.67 -32.70
C VAL A 247 3.69 11.43 -33.66
N ASP A 248 3.38 11.46 -34.95
CA ASP A 248 4.35 11.32 -36.02
C ASP A 248 4.96 12.67 -36.42
N ILE A 249 6.27 12.71 -36.62
CA ILE A 249 6.99 13.93 -37.02
C ILE A 249 7.26 13.83 -38.51
N LYS A 250 6.47 14.53 -39.31
CA LYS A 250 6.60 14.56 -40.77
C LYS A 250 7.59 15.65 -41.18
N LEU A 251 8.49 15.34 -42.12
CA LEU A 251 9.39 16.35 -42.69
C LEU A 251 8.58 17.40 -43.46
N GLY A 252 8.92 18.68 -43.24
CA GLY A 252 8.13 19.84 -43.72
C GLY A 252 7.15 20.39 -42.68
N GLY A 253 6.89 19.66 -41.58
CA GLY A 253 5.91 20.00 -40.55
C GLY A 253 4.51 19.43 -40.85
N GLU A 254 3.52 19.83 -40.07
CA GLU A 254 2.12 19.45 -40.31
C GLU A 254 1.39 20.52 -41.13
N LEU A 255 0.66 20.06 -42.16
CA LEU A 255 -0.21 20.90 -42.98
C LEU A 255 -1.60 20.91 -42.35
N ALA A 256 -2.18 22.09 -42.16
CA ALA A 256 -3.56 22.21 -41.68
C ALA A 256 -4.54 21.53 -42.64
N GLU A 257 -5.53 20.82 -42.09
CA GLU A 257 -6.54 20.12 -42.89
C GLU A 257 -7.32 21.07 -43.80
N GLU A 258 -7.54 22.31 -43.37
CA GLU A 258 -8.20 23.37 -44.15
C GLU A 258 -7.45 23.65 -45.46
N ILE A 259 -6.12 23.78 -45.40
CA ILE A 259 -5.28 24.05 -46.58
C ILE A 259 -5.31 22.87 -47.55
N THR A 260 -5.27 21.65 -47.00
CA THR A 260 -5.37 20.43 -47.83
C THR A 260 -6.74 20.33 -48.50
N ALA A 261 -7.82 20.66 -47.80
CA ALA A 261 -9.16 20.70 -48.36
C ALA A 261 -9.30 21.77 -49.46
N ASP A 262 -8.65 22.92 -49.31
CA ASP A 262 -8.66 24.00 -50.30
C ASP A 262 -7.85 23.64 -51.55
N VAL A 263 -6.70 22.97 -51.40
CA VAL A 263 -5.95 22.34 -52.51
C VAL A 263 -6.83 21.39 -53.30
N VAL A 264 -7.55 20.49 -52.63
CA VAL A 264 -8.47 19.53 -53.26
C VAL A 264 -9.62 20.27 -53.97
N ARG A 265 -10.17 21.34 -53.38
CA ARG A 265 -11.21 22.17 -54.01
C ARG A 265 -10.72 22.82 -55.30
N VAL A 266 -9.51 23.39 -55.30
CA VAL A 266 -8.90 24.02 -56.48
C VAL A 266 -8.69 22.98 -57.59
N LEU A 267 -8.11 21.82 -57.27
CA LEU A 267 -7.90 20.74 -58.24
C LEU A 267 -9.22 20.17 -58.79
N THR A 268 -10.24 20.04 -57.95
CA THR A 268 -11.58 19.60 -58.38
C THR A 268 -12.20 20.61 -59.35
N ARG A 269 -12.08 21.92 -59.05
CA ARG A 269 -12.57 22.98 -59.94
C ARG A 269 -11.83 23.01 -61.27
N ALA A 270 -10.55 22.67 -61.28
CA ALA A 270 -9.73 22.54 -62.49
C ALA A 270 -10.04 21.27 -63.32
N GLY A 271 -10.94 20.39 -62.85
CA GLY A 271 -11.43 19.23 -63.59
C GLY A 271 -10.64 17.94 -63.38
N TYR A 272 -9.75 17.87 -62.39
CA TYR A 272 -9.06 16.62 -62.02
C TYR A 272 -10.02 15.67 -61.30
N LYS A 273 -9.97 14.38 -61.64
CA LYS A 273 -10.79 13.34 -61.01
C LYS A 273 -10.18 12.91 -59.68
N ASP A 274 -11.04 12.79 -58.67
CA ASP A 274 -10.74 12.32 -57.32
C ASP A 274 -9.44 12.87 -56.68
N PRO A 275 -9.22 14.20 -56.63
CA PRO A 275 -7.95 14.77 -56.14
C PRO A 275 -7.64 14.45 -54.68
N PHE A 276 -8.65 14.03 -53.91
CA PHE A 276 -8.52 13.61 -52.51
C PHE A 276 -7.72 12.31 -52.35
N GLU A 277 -7.74 11.40 -53.34
CA GLU A 277 -6.99 10.13 -53.28
C GLU A 277 -5.53 10.29 -53.72
N LEU A 278 -5.16 11.44 -54.30
CA LEU A 278 -3.82 11.73 -54.75
C LEU A 278 -2.87 12.01 -53.58
N SER A 279 -1.61 11.58 -53.70
CA SER A 279 -0.57 11.97 -52.76
C SER A 279 -0.26 13.46 -52.84
N LEU A 280 0.26 14.05 -51.76
CA LEU A 280 0.62 15.48 -51.73
C LEU A 280 1.63 15.85 -52.84
N ALA A 281 2.53 14.94 -53.20
CA ALA A 281 3.49 15.15 -54.29
C ALA A 281 2.81 15.18 -55.68
N GLU A 282 1.79 14.35 -55.90
CA GLU A 282 0.98 14.39 -57.11
C GLU A 282 0.12 15.66 -57.16
N GLN A 283 -0.49 16.03 -56.05
CA GLN A 283 -1.24 17.29 -55.93
C GLN A 283 -0.34 18.51 -56.23
N GLU A 284 0.89 18.54 -55.70
CA GLU A 284 1.86 19.59 -56.00
C GLU A 284 2.17 19.67 -57.50
N LYS A 285 2.41 18.52 -58.15
CA LYS A 285 2.71 18.46 -59.59
C LYS A 285 1.55 19.02 -60.42
N LEU A 286 0.31 18.70 -60.05
CA LEU A 286 -0.89 19.19 -60.74
C LEU A 286 -1.12 20.68 -60.49
N ILE A 287 -0.94 21.16 -59.26
CA ILE A 287 -1.07 22.59 -58.94
C ILE A 287 -0.03 23.41 -59.69
N ARG A 288 1.23 22.95 -59.80
CA ARG A 288 2.27 23.65 -60.56
C ARG A 288 1.98 23.75 -62.07
N GLN A 289 1.03 22.98 -62.60
CA GLN A 289 0.59 23.03 -63.99
C GLN A 289 -0.59 23.99 -64.23
N LEU A 290 -1.23 24.48 -63.16
CA LEU A 290 -2.31 25.45 -63.23
C LEU A 290 -1.77 26.88 -63.31
N ASP A 291 -2.52 27.77 -63.94
CA ASP A 291 -2.21 29.20 -63.94
C ASP A 291 -2.67 29.82 -62.61
N LYS A 292 -1.98 30.89 -62.16
CA LYS A 292 -2.34 31.55 -60.88
C LYS A 292 -3.78 32.05 -60.82
N GLU A 293 -4.38 32.32 -61.98
CA GLU A 293 -5.78 32.74 -62.11
C GLU A 293 -6.76 31.64 -61.70
N ASP A 294 -6.36 30.36 -61.82
CA ASP A 294 -7.17 29.19 -61.46
C ASP A 294 -7.27 28.98 -59.94
N TYR A 295 -6.36 29.57 -59.15
CA TYR A 295 -6.37 29.46 -57.68
C TYR A 295 -7.55 30.23 -57.06
N GLY A 296 -8.00 31.31 -57.71
CA GLY A 296 -9.13 32.11 -57.28
C GLY A 296 -8.94 32.74 -55.89
N ILE A 297 -9.89 32.53 -54.99
CA ILE A 297 -9.86 33.06 -53.61
C ILE A 297 -8.88 32.33 -52.69
N TYR A 298 -8.32 31.20 -53.12
CA TYR A 298 -7.44 30.33 -52.33
C TYR A 298 -5.95 30.53 -52.64
N ASP A 299 -5.57 31.60 -53.35
CA ASP A 299 -4.18 31.86 -53.76
C ASP A 299 -3.20 31.84 -52.57
N THR A 300 -3.60 32.37 -51.42
CA THR A 300 -2.81 32.36 -50.19
C THR A 300 -2.52 30.94 -49.68
N GLU A 301 -3.54 30.09 -49.63
CA GLU A 301 -3.47 28.72 -49.14
C GLU A 301 -2.68 27.83 -50.10
N ILE A 302 -2.84 28.03 -51.41
CA ILE A 302 -2.09 27.31 -52.44
C ILE A 302 -0.61 27.69 -52.41
N ASN A 303 -0.29 28.98 -52.28
CA ASN A 303 1.10 29.42 -52.13
C ASN A 303 1.73 28.88 -50.84
N PHE A 304 0.97 28.81 -49.75
CA PHE A 304 1.44 28.17 -48.51
C PHE A 304 1.71 26.66 -48.71
N PHE A 305 0.81 25.94 -49.40
CA PHE A 305 1.01 24.53 -49.73
C PHE A 305 2.27 24.30 -50.57
N LEU A 306 2.49 25.12 -51.62
CA LEU A 306 3.69 25.03 -52.46
C LEU A 306 4.97 25.34 -51.67
N GLN A 307 4.92 26.32 -50.77
CA GLN A 307 6.03 26.65 -49.88
C GLN A 307 6.33 25.50 -48.91
N HIS A 308 5.31 24.90 -48.31
CA HIS A 308 5.44 23.73 -47.45
C HIS A 308 6.11 22.55 -48.18
N MET A 309 5.68 22.26 -49.41
CA MET A 309 6.28 21.19 -50.21
C MET A 309 7.75 21.48 -50.56
N GLN A 310 8.07 22.73 -50.88
CA GLN A 310 9.45 23.15 -51.12
C GLN A 310 10.31 23.00 -49.86
N ASP A 311 9.80 23.40 -48.69
CA ASP A 311 10.52 23.30 -47.42
C ASP A 311 10.69 21.85 -46.99
N LYS A 312 9.73 20.97 -47.27
CA LYS A 312 9.87 19.52 -47.09
C LYS A 312 11.04 18.95 -47.89
N GLU A 313 11.17 19.30 -49.17
CA GLU A 313 12.28 18.82 -50.01
C GLU A 313 13.63 19.42 -49.58
N ARG A 314 13.64 20.70 -49.14
CA ARG A 314 14.84 21.29 -48.51
C ARG A 314 15.25 20.52 -47.26
N VAL A 315 14.32 20.24 -46.36
CA VAL A 315 14.59 19.48 -45.13
C VAL A 315 15.15 18.10 -45.45
N LYS A 316 14.62 17.39 -46.44
CA LYS A 316 15.17 16.11 -46.90
C LYS A 316 16.61 16.25 -47.42
N ALA A 317 16.87 17.25 -48.26
CA ALA A 317 18.21 17.51 -48.80
C ALA A 317 19.23 17.85 -47.70
N LEU A 318 18.79 18.48 -46.61
CA LEU A 318 19.59 18.77 -45.43
C LEU A 318 19.82 17.56 -44.50
N GLY A 319 19.34 16.37 -44.87
CA GLY A 319 19.46 15.14 -44.09
C GLY A 319 18.30 14.86 -43.14
N GLY A 320 17.17 15.56 -43.29
CA GLY A 320 15.94 15.37 -42.52
C GLY A 320 16.07 15.68 -41.03
N LEU A 321 15.17 15.11 -40.22
CA LEU A 321 15.12 15.36 -38.77
C LEU A 321 16.40 14.87 -38.09
N HIS A 322 17.02 15.75 -37.30
CA HIS A 322 18.15 15.41 -36.44
C HIS A 322 17.70 15.30 -34.98
N VAL A 323 17.90 14.12 -34.38
CA VAL A 323 17.55 13.84 -32.99
C VAL A 323 18.79 13.91 -32.12
N ILE A 324 18.74 14.73 -31.08
CA ILE A 324 19.81 14.87 -30.08
C ILE A 324 19.30 14.29 -28.76
N GLY A 325 19.98 13.27 -28.23
CA GLY A 325 19.80 12.87 -26.84
C GLY A 325 20.78 13.65 -25.97
N SER A 326 20.29 14.46 -25.03
CA SER A 326 21.18 15.23 -24.15
C SER A 326 21.84 14.39 -23.06
N GLU A 327 21.30 13.19 -22.83
CA GLU A 327 21.71 12.16 -21.86
C GLU A 327 21.18 10.79 -22.33
N ARG A 328 21.67 9.70 -21.74
CA ARG A 328 21.04 8.39 -21.86
C ARG A 328 19.97 8.20 -20.80
N HIS A 329 18.87 7.55 -21.17
CA HIS A 329 17.84 7.13 -20.24
C HIS A 329 18.29 5.88 -19.47
N GLU A 330 17.55 5.57 -18.41
CA GLU A 330 17.74 4.36 -17.60
C GLU A 330 17.66 3.06 -18.41
N ALA A 331 16.99 3.08 -19.57
CA ALA A 331 16.87 1.94 -20.45
C ALA A 331 17.16 2.29 -21.92
N ARG A 332 17.96 1.45 -22.58
CA ARG A 332 18.34 1.55 -24.00
C ARG A 332 17.13 1.50 -24.93
N ARG A 333 16.03 0.85 -24.50
CA ARG A 333 14.77 0.88 -25.24
C ARG A 333 14.26 2.32 -25.40
N ILE A 334 14.32 3.14 -24.35
CA ILE A 334 13.80 4.52 -24.36
C ILE A 334 14.69 5.39 -25.26
N ASP A 335 16.00 5.23 -25.17
CA ASP A 335 16.94 5.89 -26.10
C ASP A 335 16.63 5.55 -27.56
N ASN A 336 16.41 4.26 -27.86
CA ASN A 336 16.04 3.84 -29.21
C ASN A 336 14.67 4.37 -29.67
N GLN A 337 13.73 4.61 -28.74
CA GLN A 337 12.46 5.26 -29.07
C GLN A 337 12.65 6.74 -29.44
N LEU A 338 13.55 7.44 -28.75
CA LEU A 338 13.94 8.81 -29.10
C LEU A 338 14.62 8.83 -30.48
N ARG A 339 15.61 7.96 -30.72
CA ARG A 339 16.24 7.79 -32.05
C ARG A 339 15.19 7.50 -33.14
N GLY A 340 14.20 6.67 -32.83
CA GLY A 340 13.07 6.31 -33.70
C GLY A 340 12.11 7.45 -34.07
N ARG A 341 12.34 8.66 -33.57
CA ARG A 341 11.62 9.86 -34.03
C ARG A 341 12.12 10.36 -35.39
N ALA A 342 13.38 10.11 -35.74
CA ALA A 342 13.95 10.42 -37.04
C ALA A 342 13.82 9.25 -38.04
N ALA A 343 13.94 9.59 -39.34
CA ALA A 343 13.95 8.67 -40.47
C ALA A 343 12.72 7.73 -40.55
N ARG A 344 11.53 8.30 -40.36
CA ARG A 344 10.27 7.55 -40.50
C ARG A 344 9.90 7.39 -41.97
N GLN A 345 9.25 6.27 -42.31
CA GLN A 345 8.86 5.94 -43.69
C GLN A 345 10.01 5.97 -44.72
N GLY A 346 11.25 5.77 -44.26
CA GLY A 346 12.43 5.82 -45.13
C GLY A 346 12.91 7.22 -45.47
N ASP A 347 12.41 8.27 -44.81
CA ASP A 347 12.96 9.62 -44.92
C ASP A 347 14.42 9.69 -44.42
N PRO A 348 15.22 10.67 -44.88
CA PRO A 348 16.53 10.91 -44.29
C PRO A 348 16.38 11.39 -42.84
N GLY A 349 17.32 10.99 -41.99
CA GLY A 349 17.32 11.40 -40.60
C GLY A 349 18.53 10.86 -39.87
N SER A 350 18.93 11.55 -38.81
CA SER A 350 20.06 11.12 -38.00
C SER A 350 19.79 11.31 -36.50
N SER A 351 20.52 10.56 -35.69
CA SER A 351 20.50 10.73 -34.24
C SER A 351 21.92 10.77 -33.67
N ARG A 352 22.10 11.48 -32.56
CA ARG A 352 23.34 11.51 -31.78
C ARG A 352 23.02 11.70 -30.30
N PHE A 353 23.79 11.06 -29.43
CA PHE A 353 23.70 11.29 -28.00
C PHE A 353 24.92 12.06 -27.52
N TYR A 354 24.69 12.99 -26.60
CA TYR A 354 25.70 13.74 -25.89
C TYR A 354 25.65 13.29 -24.44
N LEU A 355 26.79 12.93 -23.88
CA LEU A 355 26.89 12.43 -22.52
C LEU A 355 27.94 13.23 -21.76
N SER A 356 27.75 13.34 -20.46
CA SER A 356 28.75 13.84 -19.53
C SER A 356 29.07 12.75 -18.53
N MET A 357 30.31 12.75 -18.07
CA MET A 357 30.74 11.90 -16.97
C MET A 357 30.12 12.35 -15.63
N GLU A 358 29.52 13.55 -15.59
CA GLU A 358 28.76 14.11 -14.46
C GLU A 358 27.25 13.84 -14.56
N ASP A 359 26.76 13.23 -15.65
CA ASP A 359 25.32 12.93 -15.81
C ASP A 359 24.80 12.01 -14.69
N GLU A 360 23.51 12.12 -14.37
CA GLU A 360 22.86 11.36 -13.28
C GLU A 360 23.10 9.84 -13.37
N LEU A 361 23.03 9.28 -14.59
CA LEU A 361 23.32 7.87 -14.85
C LEU A 361 24.75 7.49 -14.46
N MET A 362 25.73 8.34 -14.79
CA MET A 362 27.14 8.12 -14.48
C MET A 362 27.44 8.36 -13.00
N ALA A 363 26.87 9.42 -12.42
CA ALA A 363 27.03 9.76 -11.01
C ALA A 363 26.49 8.66 -10.08
N ARG A 364 25.33 8.07 -10.41
CA ARG A 364 24.71 7.02 -9.58
C ARG A 364 25.30 5.64 -9.81
N PHE A 365 25.70 5.30 -11.03
CA PHE A 365 26.03 3.90 -11.39
C PHE A 365 27.43 3.71 -12.02
N GLY A 366 28.22 4.77 -12.18
CA GLY A 366 29.60 4.73 -12.67
C GLY A 366 30.61 4.25 -11.63
N GLY A 367 30.35 4.50 -10.34
CA GLY A 367 31.16 4.02 -9.21
C GLY A 367 32.60 4.56 -9.16
N GLN A 368 33.43 3.98 -8.28
CA GLN A 368 34.79 4.44 -7.99
C GLN A 368 35.76 4.40 -9.19
N GLN A 369 35.49 3.55 -10.18
CA GLN A 369 36.31 3.45 -11.39
C GLN A 369 36.25 4.72 -12.25
N MET A 370 35.11 5.42 -12.20
CA MET A 370 34.90 6.65 -12.96
C MET A 370 35.75 7.81 -12.43
N GLU A 371 35.76 8.01 -11.11
CA GLU A 371 36.57 9.03 -10.44
C GLU A 371 38.07 8.84 -10.70
N VAL A 372 38.54 7.60 -10.68
CA VAL A 372 39.95 7.26 -10.97
C VAL A 372 40.29 7.56 -12.43
N LEU A 373 39.35 7.28 -13.36
CA LEU A 373 39.53 7.55 -14.78
C LEU A 373 39.54 9.05 -15.07
N MET A 374 38.60 9.82 -14.50
CA MET A 374 38.56 11.28 -14.61
C MET A 374 39.87 11.93 -14.14
N ASN A 375 40.39 11.50 -12.99
CA ASN A 375 41.63 12.05 -12.43
C ASN A 375 42.88 11.74 -13.26
N ARG A 376 42.86 10.66 -14.06
CA ARG A 376 43.98 10.26 -14.94
C ARG A 376 43.88 10.86 -16.34
N LEU A 377 42.68 11.21 -16.80
CA LEU A 377 42.45 11.78 -18.12
C LEU A 377 42.81 13.28 -18.15
N GLN A 378 43.99 13.60 -18.68
CA GLN A 378 44.38 14.99 -18.98
C GLN A 378 43.85 15.47 -20.35
N VAL A 379 42.54 15.27 -20.58
CA VAL A 379 41.85 15.69 -21.80
C VAL A 379 41.29 17.09 -21.62
N ASP A 380 41.29 17.90 -22.68
CA ASP A 380 40.60 19.20 -22.70
C ASP A 380 39.09 18.99 -22.52
N GLU A 381 38.50 19.65 -21.53
CA GLU A 381 37.07 19.52 -21.20
C GLU A 381 36.15 19.86 -22.38
N SER A 382 36.57 20.76 -23.26
CA SER A 382 35.78 21.17 -24.43
C SER A 382 35.76 20.16 -25.57
N MET A 383 36.58 19.10 -25.50
CA MET A 383 36.69 18.08 -26.54
C MET A 383 36.01 16.78 -26.10
N PRO A 384 35.35 16.05 -27.02
CA PRO A 384 34.79 14.75 -26.71
C PRO A 384 35.89 13.72 -26.42
N ILE A 385 35.64 12.85 -25.46
CA ILE A 385 36.55 11.79 -25.03
C ILE A 385 36.40 10.60 -25.98
N THR A 386 37.40 10.36 -26.82
CA THR A 386 37.45 9.19 -27.70
C THR A 386 38.25 8.07 -27.04
N ASN A 387 37.65 7.32 -26.11
CA ASN A 387 38.30 6.18 -25.47
C ASN A 387 37.32 4.99 -25.32
N PRO A 388 37.62 3.82 -25.92
CA PRO A 388 36.76 2.62 -25.83
C PRO A 388 36.46 2.14 -24.41
N LEU A 389 37.31 2.49 -23.42
CA LEU A 389 37.04 2.19 -22.02
C LEU A 389 35.87 3.00 -21.46
N VAL A 390 35.72 4.25 -21.89
CA VAL A 390 34.64 5.15 -21.44
C VAL A 390 33.31 4.67 -22.02
N ASP A 391 33.28 4.31 -23.30
CA ASP A 391 32.08 3.74 -23.95
C ASP A 391 31.57 2.51 -23.20
N ARG A 392 32.49 1.62 -22.80
CA ARG A 392 32.15 0.41 -22.04
C ARG A 392 31.59 0.74 -20.66
N VAL A 393 32.12 1.75 -19.98
CA VAL A 393 31.60 2.16 -18.66
C VAL A 393 30.18 2.70 -18.81
N VAL A 394 29.90 3.52 -19.82
CA VAL A 394 28.55 4.03 -20.09
C VAL A 394 27.57 2.89 -20.32
N GLU A 395 27.92 1.91 -21.17
CA GLU A 395 27.07 0.74 -21.42
C GLU A 395 26.86 -0.10 -20.16
N GLN A 396 27.90 -0.33 -19.37
CA GLN A 396 27.79 -1.07 -18.10
C GLN A 396 26.91 -0.34 -17.08
N SER A 397 27.04 0.97 -16.97
CA SER A 397 26.19 1.77 -16.07
C SER A 397 24.73 1.68 -16.49
N GLN A 398 24.41 1.80 -17.79
CA GLN A 398 23.04 1.61 -18.28
C GLN A 398 22.50 0.20 -17.99
N ASN A 399 23.26 -0.85 -18.30
CA ASN A 399 22.85 -2.23 -18.01
C ASN A 399 22.63 -2.49 -16.52
N ARG A 400 23.43 -1.86 -15.63
CA ARG A 400 23.23 -1.97 -14.17
C ARG A 400 21.91 -1.34 -13.73
N VAL A 401 21.52 -0.19 -14.29
CA VAL A 401 20.24 0.45 -13.99
C VAL A 401 19.08 -0.39 -14.50
N GLU A 402 19.18 -0.90 -15.73
CA GLU A 402 18.17 -1.81 -16.29
C GLU A 402 17.99 -3.04 -15.40
N GLY A 403 19.09 -3.68 -14.96
CA GLY A 403 19.08 -4.81 -14.04
C GLY A 403 18.47 -4.47 -12.68
N ALA A 404 18.84 -3.35 -12.07
CA ALA A 404 18.26 -2.92 -10.79
C ALA A 404 16.75 -2.66 -10.90
N ASN A 405 16.30 -1.98 -11.96
CA ASN A 405 14.88 -1.75 -12.24
C ASN A 405 14.12 -3.05 -12.54
N PHE A 406 14.78 -4.02 -13.17
CA PHE A 406 14.25 -5.36 -13.38
C PHE A 406 14.06 -6.09 -12.05
N ASP A 407 15.08 -6.14 -11.19
CA ASP A 407 15.03 -6.80 -9.89
C ASP A 407 13.92 -6.22 -8.99
N VAL A 408 13.79 -4.89 -8.96
CA VAL A 408 12.70 -4.22 -8.21
C VAL A 408 11.32 -4.67 -8.69
N ARG A 409 11.11 -4.74 -10.01
CA ARG A 409 9.83 -5.15 -10.59
C ARG A 409 9.56 -6.64 -10.40
N LYS A 410 10.59 -7.48 -10.53
CA LYS A 410 10.52 -8.91 -10.26
C LYS A 410 10.13 -9.17 -8.81
N HIS A 411 10.81 -8.55 -7.84
CA HIS A 411 10.46 -8.71 -6.43
C HIS A 411 9.05 -8.20 -6.11
N LEU A 412 8.63 -7.07 -6.70
CA LEU A 412 7.27 -6.57 -6.52
C LEU A 412 6.22 -7.59 -7.01
N LEU A 413 6.46 -8.22 -8.17
CA LEU A 413 5.61 -9.28 -8.70
C LEU A 413 5.59 -10.50 -7.77
N GLU A 414 6.77 -10.98 -7.34
CA GLU A 414 6.88 -12.14 -6.45
C GLU A 414 6.11 -11.97 -5.13
N TYR A 415 6.09 -10.75 -4.57
CA TYR A 415 5.28 -10.42 -3.40
C TYR A 415 3.79 -10.35 -3.72
N ASP A 416 3.41 -9.73 -4.84
CA ASP A 416 2.00 -9.63 -5.24
C ASP A 416 1.41 -11.00 -5.64
N ASP A 417 2.20 -11.94 -6.15
CA ASP A 417 1.76 -13.31 -6.47
C ASP A 417 1.23 -14.06 -5.23
N VAL A 418 1.88 -13.86 -4.08
CA VAL A 418 1.43 -14.41 -2.80
C VAL A 418 0.05 -13.84 -2.45
N LEU A 419 -0.07 -12.52 -2.52
CA LEU A 419 -1.33 -11.82 -2.25
C LEU A 419 -2.42 -12.16 -3.26
N ASN A 420 -2.11 -12.35 -4.54
CA ASN A 420 -3.06 -12.71 -5.59
C ASN A 420 -3.64 -14.10 -5.36
N THR A 421 -2.80 -15.05 -4.92
CA THR A 421 -3.27 -16.39 -4.55
C THR A 421 -4.26 -16.32 -3.39
N GLN A 422 -3.97 -15.50 -2.38
CA GLN A 422 -4.85 -15.30 -1.22
C GLN A 422 -6.13 -14.53 -1.58
N ARG A 423 -6.03 -13.45 -2.37
CA ARG A 423 -7.18 -12.69 -2.93
C ARG A 423 -8.13 -13.62 -3.65
N SER A 424 -7.59 -14.48 -4.52
CA SER A 424 -8.40 -15.45 -5.27
C SER A 424 -9.20 -16.36 -4.34
N LYS A 425 -8.60 -16.81 -3.23
CA LYS A 425 -9.30 -17.62 -2.22
C LYS A 425 -10.37 -16.84 -1.47
N ILE A 426 -10.10 -15.61 -1.06
CA ILE A 426 -11.11 -14.76 -0.39
C ILE A 426 -12.26 -14.43 -1.33
N TYR A 427 -11.98 -14.12 -2.60
CA TYR A 427 -13.02 -13.83 -3.59
C TYR A 427 -13.84 -15.07 -3.92
N GLU A 428 -13.22 -16.24 -4.05
CA GLU A 428 -13.93 -17.52 -4.21
C GLU A 428 -14.91 -17.77 -3.05
N GLN A 429 -14.50 -17.54 -1.80
CA GLN A 429 -15.37 -17.66 -0.63
C GLN A 429 -16.48 -16.61 -0.63
N ARG A 430 -16.15 -15.36 -0.98
CA ARG A 430 -17.12 -14.26 -1.02
C ARG A 430 -18.19 -14.51 -2.09
N ASP A 431 -17.80 -14.96 -3.27
CA ASP A 431 -18.70 -15.30 -4.37
C ASP A 431 -19.61 -16.48 -3.98
N ARG A 432 -19.05 -17.49 -3.30
CA ARG A 432 -19.85 -18.60 -2.75
C ARG A 432 -20.93 -18.09 -1.80
N VAL A 433 -20.59 -17.18 -0.89
CA VAL A 433 -21.53 -16.59 0.07
C VAL A 433 -22.61 -15.74 -0.64
N PHE A 434 -22.24 -15.00 -1.67
CA PHE A 434 -23.16 -14.20 -2.47
C PHE A 434 -24.16 -15.06 -3.26
N LEU A 435 -23.68 -16.12 -3.92
CA LEU A 435 -24.45 -16.90 -4.89
C LEU A 435 -25.27 -18.03 -4.26
N LYS A 436 -24.83 -18.60 -3.13
CA LYS A 436 -25.51 -19.74 -2.51
C LYS A 436 -26.88 -19.32 -1.98
N SER A 437 -27.91 -20.10 -2.31
CA SER A 437 -29.30 -19.83 -1.91
C SER A 437 -29.53 -19.98 -0.41
N ASP A 438 -28.87 -20.95 0.23
CA ASP A 438 -28.90 -21.19 1.66
C ASP A 438 -27.50 -21.38 2.26
N LEU A 439 -27.19 -20.55 3.27
CA LEU A 439 -25.94 -20.56 4.02
C LEU A 439 -26.04 -21.29 5.37
N SER A 440 -27.20 -21.86 5.71
CA SER A 440 -27.41 -22.53 7.00
C SER A 440 -26.43 -23.68 7.22
N GLY A 441 -26.10 -24.43 6.16
CA GLY A 441 -25.13 -25.53 6.23
C GLY A 441 -23.71 -25.05 6.53
N ASP A 442 -23.25 -23.99 5.85
CA ASP A 442 -21.90 -23.45 6.03
C ASP A 442 -21.71 -22.88 7.45
N ILE A 443 -22.72 -22.20 7.97
CA ILE A 443 -22.72 -21.69 9.35
C ILE A 443 -22.67 -22.84 10.36
N LEU A 444 -23.40 -23.94 10.12
CA LEU A 444 -23.41 -25.09 11.02
C LEU A 444 -22.08 -25.85 11.02
N GLU A 445 -21.42 -25.93 9.87
CA GLU A 445 -20.07 -26.50 9.75
C GLU A 445 -19.07 -25.65 10.54
N MET A 446 -19.08 -24.32 10.34
CA MET A 446 -18.26 -23.40 11.12
C MET A 446 -18.52 -23.48 12.63
N LEU A 447 -19.79 -23.60 13.03
CA LEU A 447 -20.17 -23.75 14.42
C LEU A 447 -19.65 -25.07 14.99
N ARG A 448 -19.77 -26.17 14.24
CA ARG A 448 -19.26 -27.49 14.66
C ARG A 448 -17.75 -27.43 14.88
N ASP A 449 -17.00 -26.91 13.92
CA ASP A 449 -15.54 -26.78 14.02
C ASP A 449 -15.13 -25.93 15.22
N GLU A 450 -15.83 -24.81 15.46
CA GLU A 450 -15.53 -23.92 16.59
C GLU A 450 -15.86 -24.58 17.95
N VAL A 451 -16.98 -25.30 18.06
CA VAL A 451 -17.33 -26.04 19.28
C VAL A 451 -16.32 -27.16 19.51
N HIS A 452 -16.01 -27.95 18.49
CA HIS A 452 -15.04 -29.04 18.55
C HIS A 452 -13.67 -28.54 19.05
N MET A 453 -13.12 -27.52 18.38
CA MET A 453 -11.85 -26.89 18.76
C MET A 453 -11.87 -26.39 20.22
N ARG A 454 -12.97 -25.78 20.68
CA ARG A 454 -13.05 -25.28 22.06
C ARG A 454 -13.20 -26.40 23.09
N VAL A 455 -13.96 -27.45 22.79
CA VAL A 455 -14.12 -28.61 23.67
C VAL A 455 -12.78 -29.34 23.82
N GLU A 456 -12.06 -29.60 22.72
CA GLU A 456 -10.71 -30.21 22.77
C GLU A 456 -9.74 -29.35 23.59
N ASN A 457 -9.72 -28.03 23.35
CA ASN A 457 -8.84 -27.11 24.09
C ASN A 457 -9.25 -26.89 25.55
N THR A 458 -10.42 -27.34 25.99
CA THR A 458 -10.87 -27.23 27.39
C THR A 458 -10.33 -28.35 28.28
N LEU A 459 -9.80 -29.45 27.70
CA LEU A 459 -9.60 -30.71 28.43
C LEU A 459 -8.17 -31.28 28.43
N TRP A 460 -7.13 -30.53 28.08
CA TRP A 460 -5.76 -31.10 28.04
C TRP A 460 -4.98 -30.98 29.35
N GLU A 461 -4.53 -32.12 29.87
CA GLU A 461 -3.37 -32.25 30.77
C GLU A 461 -2.10 -31.78 30.03
N GLY A 462 -1.83 -30.48 29.98
CA GLY A 462 -0.56 -29.95 29.45
C GLY A 462 -0.60 -28.74 28.53
N SER A 463 -1.70 -27.98 28.43
CA SER A 463 -1.63 -26.67 27.79
C SER A 463 -0.86 -25.67 28.67
N ASP A 464 0.09 -24.91 28.09
CA ASP A 464 0.84 -23.82 28.75
C ASP A 464 -0.03 -22.66 29.27
N VAL A 465 -1.36 -22.77 29.18
CA VAL A 465 -2.31 -21.89 29.83
C VAL A 465 -2.65 -22.51 31.19
N ALA A 466 -2.22 -21.83 32.26
CA ALA A 466 -2.34 -22.22 33.65
C ALA A 466 -3.79 -22.36 34.21
N ASP A 467 -4.75 -22.94 33.49
CA ASP A 467 -6.07 -23.28 34.01
C ASP A 467 -6.26 -24.81 33.91
N GLN A 468 -6.10 -25.50 35.04
CA GLN A 468 -6.38 -26.94 35.12
C GLN A 468 -7.90 -27.17 34.92
N GLY A 469 -8.28 -27.87 33.85
CA GLY A 469 -9.43 -28.80 33.80
C GLY A 469 -10.85 -28.31 34.11
N SER A 470 -11.18 -27.01 34.02
CA SER A 470 -12.55 -26.54 34.33
C SER A 470 -13.30 -25.98 33.10
N PRO A 471 -14.47 -26.56 32.73
CA PRO A 471 -15.28 -26.14 31.57
C PRO A 471 -15.90 -24.74 31.62
N TRP A 472 -15.60 -23.93 32.63
CA TRP A 472 -16.26 -22.64 32.83
C TRP A 472 -16.00 -21.65 31.67
N ARG A 473 -14.82 -21.67 31.03
CA ARG A 473 -14.50 -20.82 29.88
C ARG A 473 -15.35 -21.17 28.67
N LEU A 474 -15.51 -22.47 28.41
CA LEU A 474 -16.41 -22.98 27.39
C LEU A 474 -17.84 -22.52 27.67
N LEU A 475 -18.33 -22.67 28.90
CA LEU A 475 -19.67 -22.21 29.30
C LEU A 475 -19.87 -20.70 29.18
N ALA A 476 -18.86 -19.91 29.56
CA ALA A 476 -18.88 -18.46 29.41
C ALA A 476 -18.98 -18.07 27.94
N TRP A 477 -18.20 -18.73 27.07
CA TRP A 477 -18.26 -18.52 25.63
C TRP A 477 -19.61 -18.95 25.03
N VAL A 478 -20.11 -20.16 25.32
CA VAL A 478 -21.42 -20.62 24.81
C VAL A 478 -22.56 -19.68 25.29
N THR A 479 -22.47 -19.19 26.52
CA THR A 479 -23.45 -18.22 27.06
C THR A 479 -23.34 -16.85 26.39
N GLN A 480 -22.13 -16.41 26.02
CA GLN A 480 -21.92 -15.19 25.26
C GLN A 480 -22.44 -15.33 23.82
N LEU A 481 -22.18 -16.49 23.19
CA LEU A 481 -22.62 -16.85 21.86
C LEU A 481 -24.15 -16.87 21.78
N GLN A 482 -24.80 -17.63 22.68
CA GLN A 482 -26.25 -17.71 22.79
C GLN A 482 -26.68 -17.37 24.22
N PRO A 483 -26.90 -16.07 24.52
CA PRO A 483 -27.52 -15.67 25.78
C PRO A 483 -28.98 -16.10 25.79
N THR A 484 -29.62 -16.13 26.96
CA THR A 484 -31.05 -16.42 27.06
C THR A 484 -31.86 -15.51 26.13
N LEU A 485 -32.50 -16.10 25.14
CA LEU A 485 -33.28 -15.39 24.13
C LEU A 485 -34.73 -15.29 24.59
N THR A 486 -35.40 -14.19 24.26
CA THR A 486 -36.83 -13.99 24.59
C THR A 486 -37.54 -13.43 23.37
N PHE A 487 -38.50 -14.20 22.84
CA PHE A 487 -39.29 -13.85 21.65
C PHE A 487 -40.77 -13.90 22.01
N GLN A 488 -41.47 -12.76 21.94
CA GLN A 488 -42.88 -12.68 22.36
C GLN A 488 -43.08 -13.34 23.74
N ASN A 489 -43.72 -14.51 23.80
CA ASN A 489 -43.98 -15.31 25.01
C ASN A 489 -43.07 -16.54 25.20
N ARG A 490 -42.07 -16.77 24.33
CA ARG A 490 -41.17 -17.93 24.39
C ARG A 490 -39.77 -17.50 24.85
N GLN A 491 -39.22 -18.22 25.82
CA GLN A 491 -37.84 -18.05 26.28
C GLN A 491 -36.99 -19.25 25.87
N VAL A 492 -35.80 -19.01 25.33
CA VAL A 492 -34.79 -20.02 25.06
C VAL A 492 -33.64 -19.78 26.04
N PRO A 493 -33.40 -20.66 27.02
CA PRO A 493 -32.32 -20.47 27.99
C PRO A 493 -30.95 -20.52 27.30
N SER A 494 -29.94 -19.86 27.87
CA SER A 494 -28.54 -20.16 27.50
C SER A 494 -28.19 -21.60 27.88
N PHE A 495 -27.09 -22.14 27.35
CA PHE A 495 -26.67 -23.51 27.68
C PHE A 495 -26.39 -23.68 29.18
N THR A 496 -25.72 -22.70 29.81
CA THR A 496 -25.53 -22.69 31.27
C THR A 496 -26.85 -22.72 32.02
N THR A 497 -27.84 -21.92 31.62
CA THR A 497 -29.17 -21.96 32.24
C THR A 497 -29.88 -23.29 31.99
N ARG A 498 -29.73 -23.89 30.80
CA ARG A 498 -30.29 -25.21 30.49
C ARG A 498 -29.74 -26.31 31.39
N LEU A 499 -28.43 -26.32 31.65
CA LEU A 499 -27.81 -27.27 32.61
C LEU A 499 -28.43 -27.13 34.01
N LEU A 500 -28.58 -25.90 34.49
CA LEU A 500 -29.23 -25.63 35.78
C LEU A 500 -30.71 -26.04 35.81
N LEU A 501 -31.45 -25.82 34.72
CA LEU A 501 -32.84 -26.24 34.61
C LEU A 501 -32.96 -27.77 34.69
N ASN A 502 -32.10 -28.50 33.98
CA ASN A 502 -32.08 -29.96 34.02
C ASN A 502 -31.82 -30.47 35.45
N GLU A 503 -30.86 -29.86 36.15
CA GLU A 503 -30.55 -30.16 37.56
C GLU A 503 -31.75 -29.89 38.50
N ILE A 504 -32.51 -28.82 38.28
CA ILE A 504 -33.72 -28.50 39.05
C ILE A 504 -34.85 -29.50 38.73
N LEU A 505 -35.07 -29.78 37.44
CA LEU A 505 -36.11 -30.68 36.92
C LEU A 505 -35.93 -32.10 37.44
N GLU A 506 -34.68 -32.58 37.52
CA GLU A 506 -34.36 -33.90 38.05
C GLU A 506 -34.73 -34.03 39.54
N LYS A 507 -34.52 -32.97 40.32
CA LYS A 507 -34.82 -32.95 41.76
C LYS A 507 -36.30 -32.68 42.08
N VAL A 508 -36.98 -31.84 41.29
CA VAL A 508 -38.42 -31.53 41.43
C VAL A 508 -39.12 -31.58 40.07
N PRO A 509 -39.52 -32.77 39.61
CA PRO A 509 -40.23 -32.94 38.34
C PRO A 509 -41.63 -32.30 38.34
N GLU A 510 -42.29 -32.25 39.51
CA GLU A 510 -43.66 -31.76 39.66
C GLU A 510 -43.80 -30.22 39.70
N MET A 511 -42.68 -29.50 39.75
CA MET A 511 -42.62 -28.02 39.72
C MET A 511 -43.48 -27.29 40.76
N GLU A 512 -43.69 -27.91 41.92
CA GLU A 512 -44.42 -27.29 43.03
C GLU A 512 -43.67 -26.09 43.63
N ALA A 513 -44.32 -24.93 43.70
CA ALA A 513 -43.68 -23.65 44.03
C ALA A 513 -42.88 -23.64 45.35
N ALA A 514 -43.40 -24.28 46.39
CA ALA A 514 -42.76 -24.34 47.70
C ALA A 514 -41.44 -25.15 47.66
N ARG A 515 -41.43 -26.27 46.93
CA ARG A 515 -40.28 -27.17 46.82
C ARG A 515 -39.23 -26.65 45.83
N VAL A 516 -39.66 -25.93 44.80
CA VAL A 516 -38.74 -25.21 43.90
C VAL A 516 -38.00 -24.11 44.65
N LYS A 517 -38.68 -23.35 45.54
CA LYS A 517 -38.02 -22.31 46.34
C LYS A 517 -36.82 -22.86 47.12
N SER A 518 -36.97 -23.99 47.81
CA SER A 518 -35.85 -24.59 48.57
C SER A 518 -34.70 -25.00 47.66
N ILE A 519 -34.99 -25.57 46.49
CA ILE A 519 -33.94 -25.99 45.54
C ILE A 519 -33.19 -24.81 44.95
N LEU A 520 -33.91 -23.73 44.59
CA LEU A 520 -33.28 -22.52 44.09
C LEU A 520 -32.35 -21.89 45.13
N LEU A 521 -32.72 -21.93 46.42
CA LEU A 521 -31.85 -21.45 47.49
C LEU A 521 -30.58 -22.30 47.64
N ASP A 522 -30.72 -23.63 47.61
CA ASP A 522 -29.57 -24.54 47.68
C ASP A 522 -28.65 -24.38 46.46
N LEU A 523 -29.22 -24.28 45.25
CA LEU A 523 -28.49 -24.01 44.02
C LEU A 523 -27.74 -22.68 44.09
N GLY A 524 -28.38 -21.62 44.60
CA GLY A 524 -27.74 -20.32 44.78
C GLY A 524 -26.56 -20.37 45.75
N LYS A 525 -26.67 -21.15 46.83
CA LYS A 525 -25.58 -21.37 47.79
C LYS A 525 -24.44 -22.16 47.16
N HIS A 526 -24.73 -23.22 46.39
CA HIS A 526 -23.71 -23.96 45.65
C HIS A 526 -23.02 -23.10 44.59
N ALA A 527 -23.76 -22.29 43.85
CA ALA A 527 -23.20 -21.36 42.87
C ALA A 527 -22.19 -20.39 43.51
N LEU A 528 -22.52 -19.85 44.68
CA LEU A 528 -21.60 -18.97 45.41
C LEU A 528 -20.37 -19.72 45.95
N ALA A 529 -20.54 -20.95 46.43
CA ALA A 529 -19.43 -21.78 46.91
C ALA A 529 -18.49 -22.20 45.77
N ALA A 530 -19.01 -22.53 44.59
CA ALA A 530 -18.21 -22.81 43.39
C ALA A 530 -17.44 -21.56 42.93
N GLU A 531 -18.06 -20.37 42.99
CA GLU A 531 -17.39 -19.10 42.70
C GLU A 531 -16.26 -18.81 43.71
N GLU A 532 -16.47 -19.11 45.00
CA GLU A 532 -15.44 -18.99 46.05
C GLU A 532 -14.26 -19.93 45.80
N ALA A 533 -14.53 -21.21 45.53
CA ALA A 533 -13.50 -22.21 45.26
C ALA A 533 -12.62 -21.80 44.07
N TYR A 534 -13.25 -21.40 42.96
CA TYR A 534 -12.54 -20.90 41.79
C TYR A 534 -11.72 -19.64 42.09
N ALA A 535 -12.28 -18.68 42.84
CA ALA A 535 -11.58 -17.44 43.17
C ALA A 535 -10.33 -17.71 44.00
N LEU A 536 -10.39 -18.65 44.95
CA LEU A 536 -9.22 -19.05 45.74
C LEU A 536 -8.15 -19.72 44.90
N GLU A 537 -8.54 -20.64 44.01
CA GLU A 537 -7.61 -21.31 43.11
C GLU A 537 -6.94 -20.31 42.14
N ALA A 538 -7.70 -19.34 41.62
CA ALA A 538 -7.18 -18.27 40.78
C ALA A 538 -6.25 -17.33 41.56
N VAL A 539 -6.53 -17.07 42.85
CA VAL A 539 -5.62 -16.30 43.71
C VAL A 539 -4.28 -17.01 43.85
N ASP A 540 -4.28 -18.31 44.14
CA ASP A 540 -3.05 -19.10 44.28
C ASP A 540 -2.19 -19.01 43.01
N ARG A 541 -2.81 -19.10 41.83
CA ARG A 541 -2.11 -18.93 40.54
C ARG A 541 -1.54 -17.53 40.33
N ILE A 542 -2.34 -16.49 40.63
CA ILE A 542 -1.87 -15.11 40.52
C ILE A 542 -0.67 -14.89 41.45
N VAL A 543 -0.68 -15.50 42.65
CA VAL A 543 0.45 -15.45 43.59
C VAL A 543 1.69 -16.12 42.99
N GLU A 544 1.56 -17.34 42.46
CA GLU A 544 2.68 -18.08 41.84
C GLU A 544 3.31 -17.30 40.67
N ASP A 545 2.48 -16.82 39.72
CA ASP A 545 2.92 -16.01 38.58
C ASP A 545 3.61 -14.70 38.99
N ARG A 546 3.18 -14.13 40.11
CA ARG A 546 3.74 -12.90 40.64
C ARG A 546 5.03 -13.16 41.40
N GLN A 547 5.12 -14.27 42.12
CA GLN A 547 6.34 -14.69 42.80
C GLN A 547 7.49 -14.90 41.81
N PHE A 548 7.22 -15.52 40.65
CA PHE A 548 8.20 -15.67 39.59
C PHE A 548 8.70 -14.31 39.07
N ARG A 549 7.76 -13.41 38.72
CA ARG A 549 8.10 -12.05 38.23
C ARG A 549 8.80 -11.19 39.26
N TYR A 550 8.43 -11.33 40.54
CA TYR A 550 9.06 -10.64 41.65
C TYR A 550 10.54 -11.03 41.76
N ARG A 551 10.83 -12.34 41.75
CA ARG A 551 12.21 -12.86 41.80
C ARG A 551 13.04 -12.38 40.63
N ASP A 552 12.52 -12.49 39.41
CA ASP A 552 13.22 -12.04 38.20
C ASP A 552 13.54 -10.54 38.24
N GLN A 553 12.59 -9.70 38.71
CA GLN A 553 12.84 -8.27 38.88
C GLN A 553 13.80 -7.94 40.02
N LEU A 554 13.78 -8.72 41.10
CA LEU A 554 14.70 -8.55 42.23
C LEU A 554 16.12 -8.85 41.79
N ASP A 555 16.34 -10.01 41.16
CA ASP A 555 17.64 -10.46 40.66
C ASP A 555 18.21 -9.43 39.66
N MET A 556 17.42 -8.97 38.69
CA MET A 556 17.86 -7.92 37.74
C MET A 556 18.30 -6.62 38.42
N ARG A 557 17.58 -6.18 39.47
CA ARG A 557 17.92 -4.94 40.19
C ARG A 557 19.14 -5.12 41.08
N LEU A 558 19.29 -6.28 41.72
CA LEU A 558 20.46 -6.62 42.51
C LEU A 558 21.70 -6.76 41.62
N ASP A 559 21.60 -7.41 40.46
CA ASP A 559 22.70 -7.48 39.48
C ASP A 559 23.08 -6.08 38.95
N THR A 560 22.08 -5.21 38.75
CA THR A 560 22.32 -3.81 38.35
C THR A 560 23.02 -3.04 39.46
N LEU A 561 22.60 -3.23 40.72
CA LEU A 561 23.25 -2.65 41.89
C LEU A 561 24.70 -3.13 41.96
N ASP A 562 24.94 -4.44 41.88
CA ASP A 562 26.26 -5.07 41.94
C ASP A 562 27.19 -4.53 40.85
N THR A 563 26.71 -4.54 39.60
CA THR A 563 27.46 -4.02 38.45
C THR A 563 27.82 -2.54 38.62
N TYR A 564 26.88 -1.74 39.14
CA TYR A 564 27.09 -0.32 39.36
C TYR A 564 28.07 -0.05 40.51
N LEU A 565 27.92 -0.74 41.65
CA LEU A 565 28.81 -0.63 42.79
C LEU A 565 30.23 -1.13 42.47
N ASP A 566 30.36 -2.24 41.74
CA ASP A 566 31.64 -2.71 41.21
C ASP A 566 32.25 -1.67 40.28
N GLY A 567 31.49 -1.09 39.36
CA GLY A 567 31.95 -0.02 38.47
C GLY A 567 32.53 1.20 39.21
N LEU A 568 31.89 1.61 40.32
CA LEU A 568 32.40 2.68 41.20
C LEU A 568 33.73 2.31 41.88
N SER A 569 33.98 1.02 42.10
CA SER A 569 35.24 0.53 42.66
C SER A 569 36.40 0.50 41.64
N PHE A 570 36.11 0.56 40.33
CA PHE A 570 37.08 0.41 39.24
C PHE A 570 37.48 1.70 38.47
N GLY A 571 36.99 2.91 38.80
CA GLY A 571 37.48 4.20 38.22
C GLY A 571 36.89 5.46 38.90
N SER A 572 37.52 6.63 39.01
CA SER A 572 38.55 7.34 38.21
C SER A 572 39.48 8.22 39.09
N GLU A 573 40.56 8.81 38.55
CA GLU A 573 41.44 9.76 39.29
C GLU A 573 40.75 11.07 39.72
N GLU A 574 39.53 11.32 39.24
CA GLU A 574 38.73 12.50 39.59
C GLU A 574 37.69 12.20 40.68
N PRO A 575 37.47 13.10 41.66
CA PRO A 575 36.48 12.91 42.70
C PRO A 575 35.06 12.91 42.12
N LEU A 576 34.36 11.78 42.21
CA LEU A 576 32.97 11.63 41.81
C LEU A 576 32.06 12.54 42.65
N ASN A 577 31.07 13.17 42.03
CA ASN A 577 30.06 13.96 42.73
C ASN A 577 29.07 13.02 43.43
N PRO A 578 29.00 13.01 44.78
CA PRO A 578 28.17 12.06 45.52
C PRO A 578 26.67 12.16 45.21
N GLN A 579 26.18 13.38 44.90
CA GLN A 579 24.78 13.57 44.55
C GLN A 579 24.44 13.03 43.16
N ALA A 580 25.40 13.09 42.22
CA ALA A 580 25.23 12.53 40.88
C ALA A 580 25.19 11.00 40.94
N VAL A 581 26.13 10.39 41.69
CA VAL A 581 26.18 8.93 41.93
C VAL A 581 24.89 8.44 42.58
N PHE A 582 24.39 9.14 43.60
CA PHE A 582 23.12 8.78 44.24
C PHE A 582 21.91 8.88 43.28
N THR A 583 21.87 9.91 42.44
CA THR A 583 20.79 10.10 41.46
C THR A 583 20.81 8.99 40.41
N GLU A 584 21.99 8.68 39.87
CA GLU A 584 22.18 7.61 38.89
C GLU A 584 21.85 6.24 39.49
N LEU A 585 22.26 5.96 40.72
CA LEU A 585 21.89 4.74 41.44
C LEU A 585 20.36 4.58 41.56
N CYS A 586 19.64 5.65 41.92
CA CYS A 586 18.18 5.65 42.01
C CYS A 586 17.53 5.39 40.64
N GLU A 587 18.08 5.96 39.56
CA GLU A 587 17.57 5.79 38.20
C GLU A 587 17.79 4.37 37.66
N LEU A 588 18.99 3.82 37.82
CA LEU A 588 19.37 2.50 37.34
C LEU A 588 18.62 1.37 38.07
N THR A 589 18.60 1.41 39.41
CA THR A 589 17.92 0.40 40.23
C THR A 589 16.41 0.61 40.31
N ARG A 590 15.92 1.79 39.89
CA ARG A 590 14.52 2.22 39.97
C ARG A 590 13.96 2.15 41.40
N THR A 591 14.79 2.46 42.38
CA THR A 591 14.49 2.39 43.82
C THR A 591 14.73 3.76 44.44
N ARG A 592 13.85 4.18 45.34
CA ARG A 592 14.00 5.45 46.07
C ARG A 592 14.71 5.20 47.39
N PHE A 593 16.02 5.37 47.43
CA PHE A 593 16.75 5.11 48.67
C PHE A 593 16.56 6.23 49.70
N GLU A 594 16.38 5.86 50.96
CA GLU A 594 16.39 6.77 52.10
C GLU A 594 17.77 6.72 52.75
N LEU A 595 18.68 7.58 52.26
CA LEU A 595 20.06 7.67 52.76
C LEU A 595 20.33 9.01 53.43
N THR A 596 21.09 8.98 54.51
CA THR A 596 21.61 10.18 55.16
C THR A 596 22.67 10.87 54.29
N PRO A 597 22.93 12.17 54.47
CA PRO A 597 23.99 12.87 53.74
C PRO A 597 25.39 12.24 53.91
N ALA A 598 25.62 11.52 55.01
CA ALA A 598 26.86 10.78 55.25
C ALA A 598 26.96 9.53 54.37
N GLN A 599 25.89 8.75 54.25
CA GLN A 599 25.81 7.56 53.39
C GLN A 599 25.88 7.93 51.89
N ILE A 600 25.26 9.06 51.49
CA ILE A 600 25.38 9.59 50.13
C ILE A 600 26.85 9.90 49.79
N LYS A 601 27.59 10.46 50.75
CA LYS A 601 29.02 10.74 50.57
C LYS A 601 29.88 9.47 50.51
N GLU A 602 29.50 8.44 51.26
CA GLU A 602 30.16 7.13 51.30
C GLU A 602 30.02 6.38 49.97
N LEU A 603 28.85 6.43 49.33
CA LEU A 603 28.58 5.83 48.02
C LEU A 603 29.62 6.17 46.94
N ALA A 604 30.09 7.42 46.90
CA ALA A 604 31.07 7.88 45.91
C ALA A 604 32.48 7.28 46.09
N GLY A 605 32.78 6.71 47.26
CA GLY A 605 34.07 6.09 47.59
C GLY A 605 34.06 4.56 47.62
N GLY A 606 32.95 3.94 47.20
CA GLY A 606 32.67 2.52 47.40
C GLY A 606 31.93 2.30 48.73
N PRO A 607 30.70 1.75 48.72
CA PRO A 607 29.92 1.58 49.94
C PRO A 607 30.55 0.55 50.88
N SER A 608 30.42 0.74 52.19
CA SER A 608 30.73 -0.32 53.15
C SER A 608 29.77 -1.50 53.01
N PRO A 609 30.14 -2.71 53.49
CA PRO A 609 29.23 -3.86 53.50
C PRO A 609 27.89 -3.58 54.22
N ALA A 610 27.89 -2.70 55.22
CA ALA A 610 26.68 -2.31 55.93
C ALA A 610 25.76 -1.43 55.07
N LEU A 611 26.32 -0.51 54.28
CA LEU A 611 25.55 0.32 53.36
C LEU A 611 25.05 -0.50 52.15
N ASP A 612 25.85 -1.44 51.64
CA ASP A 612 25.39 -2.37 50.59
C ASP A 612 24.20 -3.23 51.07
N GLU A 613 24.29 -3.82 52.26
CA GLU A 613 23.19 -4.59 52.85
C GLU A 613 21.92 -3.73 53.05
N GLU A 614 22.07 -2.47 53.46
CA GLU A 614 20.97 -1.52 53.59
C GLU A 614 20.33 -1.18 52.23
N LEU A 615 21.13 -0.96 51.18
CA LEU A 615 20.63 -0.72 49.82
C LEU A 615 19.86 -1.95 49.31
N ARG A 616 20.39 -3.16 49.48
CA ARG A 616 19.70 -4.41 49.08
C ARG A 616 18.37 -4.56 49.80
N ALA A 617 18.35 -4.35 51.12
CA ALA A 617 17.13 -4.42 51.92
C ALA A 617 16.08 -3.39 51.49
N GLN A 618 16.50 -2.18 51.11
CA GLN A 618 15.59 -1.14 50.60
C GLN A 618 15.05 -1.48 49.20
N ILE A 619 15.84 -2.10 48.31
CA ILE A 619 15.35 -2.61 47.00
C ILE A 619 14.30 -3.69 47.22
N GLU A 620 14.62 -4.67 48.08
CA GLU A 620 13.74 -5.81 48.37
C GLU A 620 12.40 -5.34 48.95
N SER A 621 12.44 -4.55 50.03
CA SER A 621 11.23 -4.06 50.71
C SER A 621 10.33 -3.20 49.81
N GLN A 622 10.90 -2.32 48.98
CA GLN A 622 10.10 -1.50 48.07
C GLN A 622 9.49 -2.32 46.93
N LEU A 623 10.25 -3.25 46.35
CA LEU A 623 9.75 -4.11 45.28
C LEU A 623 8.66 -5.05 45.80
N GLU A 624 8.86 -5.62 46.98
CA GLU A 624 7.89 -6.45 47.70
C GLU A 624 6.57 -5.67 47.94
N GLY A 625 6.64 -4.45 48.48
CA GLY A 625 5.46 -3.60 48.68
C GLY A 625 4.74 -3.24 47.37
N ILE A 626 5.46 -3.07 46.26
CA ILE A 626 4.86 -2.83 44.93
C ILE A 626 4.15 -4.09 44.42
N GLU A 627 4.76 -5.26 44.52
CA GLU A 627 4.15 -6.51 44.03
C GLU A 627 2.96 -6.93 44.89
N ILE A 628 2.98 -6.75 46.21
CA ILE A 628 1.82 -7.00 47.08
C ILE A 628 0.65 -6.08 46.68
N LYS A 629 0.89 -4.79 46.42
CA LYS A 629 -0.16 -3.87 45.93
C LYS A 629 -0.71 -4.30 44.57
N ARG A 630 0.15 -4.74 43.65
CA ARG A 630 -0.26 -5.26 42.34
C ARG A 630 -1.06 -6.54 42.44
N LEU A 631 -0.68 -7.42 43.38
CA LEU A 631 -1.37 -8.66 43.70
C LEU A 631 -2.77 -8.38 44.25
N ILE A 632 -2.91 -7.50 45.25
CA ILE A 632 -4.21 -7.04 45.77
C ILE A 632 -5.07 -6.49 44.62
N GLY A 633 -4.53 -5.58 43.80
CA GLY A 633 -5.26 -5.03 42.65
C GLY A 633 -5.63 -6.07 41.58
N ALA A 634 -4.87 -7.16 41.43
CA ALA A 634 -5.25 -8.27 40.57
C ALA A 634 -6.42 -9.06 41.14
N VAL A 635 -6.43 -9.32 42.45
CA VAL A 635 -7.53 -10.00 43.15
C VAL A 635 -8.79 -9.15 43.19
N GLU A 636 -8.70 -7.84 43.44
CA GLU A 636 -9.86 -6.93 43.38
C GLU A 636 -10.50 -6.92 41.99
N ARG A 637 -9.70 -7.00 40.91
CA ARG A 637 -10.21 -7.15 39.53
C ARG A 637 -10.89 -8.48 39.30
N LEU A 638 -10.36 -9.57 39.84
CA LEU A 638 -10.97 -10.91 39.79
C LEU A 638 -12.36 -10.91 40.44
N LEU A 639 -12.46 -10.32 41.64
CA LEU A 639 -13.71 -10.25 42.40
C LEU A 639 -14.70 -9.21 41.84
N GLY A 640 -14.19 -8.16 41.19
CA GLY A 640 -14.98 -7.02 40.70
C GLY A 640 -15.40 -6.06 41.81
N SER A 641 -14.70 -6.09 42.95
CA SER A 641 -14.97 -5.28 44.13
C SER A 641 -13.68 -5.08 44.93
N SER A 642 -13.63 -3.99 45.69
CA SER A 642 -12.50 -3.73 46.58
C SER A 642 -12.52 -4.66 47.79
N LEU A 643 -11.33 -5.04 48.27
CA LEU A 643 -11.16 -5.80 49.50
C LEU A 643 -11.12 -4.89 50.75
N GLU A 644 -11.29 -3.57 50.58
CA GLU A 644 -11.29 -2.55 51.65
C GLU A 644 -10.07 -2.65 52.57
N VAL A 645 -8.88 -2.66 51.97
CA VAL A 645 -7.63 -2.90 52.70
C VAL A 645 -7.06 -1.63 53.32
N ASP A 646 -6.58 -1.72 54.57
CA ASP A 646 -5.82 -0.66 55.25
C ASP A 646 -4.40 -0.55 54.67
N GLU A 647 -4.05 0.61 54.10
CA GLU A 647 -2.74 0.88 53.51
C GLU A 647 -1.58 0.68 54.49
N VAL A 648 -1.80 0.90 55.80
CA VAL A 648 -0.78 0.72 56.84
C VAL A 648 -0.49 -0.76 57.04
N GLN A 649 -1.50 -1.63 56.97
CA GLN A 649 -1.33 -3.08 57.10
C GLN A 649 -0.61 -3.67 55.89
N VAL A 650 -0.95 -3.22 54.68
CA VAL A 650 -0.28 -3.64 53.44
C VAL A 650 1.19 -3.25 53.43
N GLY A 651 1.52 -2.06 53.96
CA GLY A 651 2.90 -1.58 54.02
C GLY A 651 3.83 -2.39 54.93
N THR A 652 3.27 -3.18 55.86
CA THR A 652 4.04 -4.02 56.80
C THR A 652 3.98 -5.52 56.48
N LEU A 653 3.30 -5.90 55.39
CA LEU A 653 3.07 -7.29 55.04
C LEU A 653 4.27 -7.85 54.27
N ALA A 654 4.87 -8.92 54.78
CA ALA A 654 5.87 -9.68 54.03
C ALA A 654 5.19 -10.61 53.00
N TRP A 655 5.86 -10.85 51.88
CA TRP A 655 5.43 -11.68 50.75
C TRP A 655 5.03 -13.08 51.20
N GLU A 656 5.82 -13.68 52.12
CA GLU A 656 5.56 -15.01 52.69
C GLU A 656 4.18 -15.10 53.37
N ASN A 657 3.70 -14.00 53.94
CA ASN A 657 2.41 -13.92 54.62
C ASN A 657 1.30 -13.33 53.73
N ALA A 658 1.67 -12.66 52.63
CA ALA A 658 0.73 -11.97 51.75
C ALA A 658 -0.28 -12.92 51.10
N SER A 659 0.18 -14.09 50.63
CA SER A 659 -0.69 -15.09 50.01
C SER A 659 -1.81 -15.57 50.95
N GLY A 660 -1.44 -15.99 52.16
CA GLY A 660 -2.38 -16.47 53.17
C GLY A 660 -3.36 -15.37 53.61
N TRP A 661 -2.85 -14.16 53.81
CA TRP A 661 -3.68 -13.01 54.17
C TRP A 661 -4.71 -12.66 53.08
N ILE A 662 -4.31 -12.65 51.81
CA ILE A 662 -5.22 -12.41 50.67
C ILE A 662 -6.27 -13.51 50.58
N ALA A 663 -5.88 -14.78 50.70
CA ALA A 663 -6.81 -15.90 50.68
C ALA A 663 -7.87 -15.80 51.80
N GLU A 664 -7.49 -15.36 53.00
CA GLU A 664 -8.45 -15.08 54.08
C GLU A 664 -9.40 -13.93 53.74
N ARG A 665 -8.90 -12.81 53.17
CA ARG A 665 -9.77 -11.71 52.73
C ARG A 665 -10.77 -12.15 51.66
N VAL A 666 -10.36 -13.00 50.73
CA VAL A 666 -11.27 -13.56 49.71
C VAL A 666 -12.35 -14.43 50.36
N LYS A 667 -12.00 -15.29 51.34
CA LYS A 667 -12.98 -16.08 52.09
C LYS A 667 -13.98 -15.20 52.83
N GLU A 668 -13.51 -14.18 53.54
CA GLU A 668 -14.37 -13.22 54.24
C GLU A 668 -15.33 -12.51 53.27
N TYR A 669 -14.83 -12.08 52.11
CA TYR A 669 -15.64 -11.48 51.06
C TYR A 669 -16.80 -12.39 50.59
N PHE A 670 -16.55 -13.68 50.37
CA PHE A 670 -17.60 -14.63 50.00
C PHE A 670 -18.55 -14.98 51.16
N GLN A 671 -18.05 -15.02 52.39
CA GLN A 671 -18.88 -15.19 53.59
C GLN A 671 -19.86 -14.02 53.78
N ASP A 672 -19.41 -12.78 53.59
CA ASP A 672 -20.24 -11.60 53.65
C ASP A 672 -21.31 -11.60 52.56
N ARG A 673 -20.94 -11.99 51.33
CA ARG A 673 -21.92 -12.19 50.23
C ARG A 673 -22.94 -13.27 50.58
N ARG A 674 -22.51 -14.40 51.12
CA ARG A 674 -23.40 -15.50 51.51
C ARG A 674 -24.41 -15.03 52.56
N LYS A 675 -23.94 -14.31 53.57
CA LYS A 675 -24.80 -13.72 54.60
C LYS A 675 -25.80 -12.75 54.00
N ALA A 676 -25.35 -11.77 53.19
CA ALA A 676 -26.21 -10.76 52.58
C ALA A 676 -27.23 -11.33 51.57
N TYR A 677 -26.92 -12.45 50.92
CA TYR A 677 -27.78 -13.02 49.88
C TYR A 677 -28.79 -14.03 50.42
N PHE A 678 -28.38 -14.85 51.41
CA PHE A 678 -29.15 -16.02 51.84
C PHE A 678 -29.50 -16.06 53.33
N ASP A 679 -28.59 -15.63 54.20
CA ASP A 679 -28.69 -15.92 55.63
C ASP A 679 -29.14 -14.72 56.50
N ASP A 680 -29.18 -13.49 55.95
CA ASP A 680 -29.66 -12.29 56.65
C ASP A 680 -31.20 -12.36 56.89
N PRO A 681 -31.66 -12.45 58.14
CA PRO A 681 -33.08 -12.61 58.47
C PRO A 681 -33.94 -11.42 58.05
N ASP A 682 -33.37 -10.21 57.97
CA ASP A 682 -34.08 -8.97 57.70
C ASP A 682 -33.91 -8.51 56.24
N ASP A 683 -32.78 -8.86 55.59
CA ASP A 683 -32.44 -8.40 54.23
C ASP A 683 -31.76 -9.42 53.29
N ALA A 684 -32.10 -10.71 53.36
CA ALA A 684 -31.61 -11.70 52.39
C ALA A 684 -32.06 -11.37 50.95
N ARG A 685 -31.15 -10.75 50.18
CA ARG A 685 -31.47 -10.12 48.89
C ARG A 685 -31.93 -11.11 47.82
N VAL A 686 -31.32 -12.29 47.75
CA VAL A 686 -31.69 -13.34 46.78
C VAL A 686 -32.99 -14.00 47.19
N VAL A 687 -33.18 -14.29 48.50
CA VAL A 687 -34.43 -14.84 49.04
C VAL A 687 -35.61 -13.93 48.71
N LYS A 688 -35.52 -12.63 48.99
CA LYS A 688 -36.57 -11.65 48.66
C LYS A 688 -36.87 -11.59 47.16
N SER A 689 -35.84 -11.74 46.31
CA SER A 689 -36.01 -11.72 44.85
C SER A 689 -36.79 -12.95 44.36
N ILE A 690 -36.51 -14.12 44.92
CA ILE A 690 -37.27 -15.36 44.64
C ILE A 690 -38.71 -15.23 45.14
N GLU A 691 -38.92 -14.76 46.37
CA GLU A 691 -40.26 -14.58 46.94
C GLU A 691 -41.11 -13.58 46.17
N ALA A 692 -40.52 -12.45 45.75
CA ALA A 692 -41.19 -11.48 44.89
C ALA A 692 -41.55 -12.09 43.53
N GLY A 693 -40.60 -12.80 42.90
CA GLY A 693 -40.84 -13.49 41.63
C GLY A 693 -41.97 -14.51 41.73
N LEU A 694 -42.01 -15.33 42.78
CA LEU A 694 -43.06 -16.33 43.01
C LEU A 694 -44.44 -15.70 43.24
N LYS A 695 -44.53 -14.53 43.89
CA LYS A 695 -45.81 -13.82 44.08
C LYS A 695 -46.45 -13.33 42.79
N GLU A 696 -45.64 -13.08 41.76
CA GLU A 696 -46.12 -12.64 40.45
C GLU A 696 -46.66 -13.78 39.58
N ILE A 697 -46.47 -15.04 40.00
CA ILE A 697 -46.87 -16.24 39.24
C ILE A 697 -48.25 -16.68 39.70
N SER A 698 -49.18 -16.81 38.75
CA SER A 698 -50.55 -17.25 39.00
C SER A 698 -50.68 -18.77 38.81
N GLY A 699 -50.26 -19.55 39.82
CA GLY A 699 -50.41 -21.01 39.83
C GLY A 699 -49.64 -21.71 40.94
N GLU A 700 -50.09 -22.91 41.34
CA GLU A 700 -49.36 -23.76 42.30
C GLU A 700 -48.12 -24.46 41.69
N ARG A 701 -48.11 -24.60 40.35
CA ARG A 701 -47.03 -25.21 39.58
C ARG A 701 -46.34 -24.19 38.68
N LEU A 702 -45.02 -24.25 38.64
CA LEU A 702 -44.17 -23.37 37.86
C LEU A 702 -43.94 -23.91 36.44
N SER A 703 -43.81 -23.01 35.47
CA SER A 703 -43.34 -23.35 34.12
C SER A 703 -41.81 -23.25 34.02
N GLU A 704 -41.20 -23.83 32.98
CA GLU A 704 -39.76 -23.62 32.70
C GLU A 704 -39.43 -22.12 32.52
N SER A 705 -40.33 -21.35 31.91
CA SER A 705 -40.14 -19.90 31.75
C SER A 705 -40.12 -19.16 33.09
N ASP A 706 -40.91 -19.63 34.06
CA ASP A 706 -40.87 -19.09 35.42
C ASP A 706 -39.53 -19.38 36.09
N LEU A 707 -38.98 -20.59 35.93
CA LEU A 707 -37.66 -20.94 36.46
C LEU A 707 -36.55 -20.09 35.83
N ILE A 708 -36.55 -19.91 34.51
CA ILE A 708 -35.58 -19.06 33.81
C ILE A 708 -35.62 -17.63 34.37
N ARG A 709 -36.83 -17.09 34.58
CA ARG A 709 -37.03 -15.77 35.17
C ARG A 709 -36.51 -15.70 36.60
N LEU A 710 -36.80 -16.69 37.43
CA LEU A 710 -36.32 -16.76 38.82
C LEU A 710 -34.79 -16.87 38.90
N LEU A 711 -34.17 -17.72 38.07
CA LEU A 711 -32.70 -17.82 37.96
C LEU A 711 -32.08 -16.46 37.54
N GLY A 712 -32.71 -15.75 36.61
CA GLY A 712 -32.29 -14.38 36.24
C GLY A 712 -32.36 -13.39 37.40
N LEU A 713 -33.46 -13.39 38.17
CA LEU A 713 -33.64 -12.53 39.35
C LEU A 713 -32.67 -12.85 40.50
N MET A 714 -32.23 -14.10 40.60
CA MET A 714 -31.23 -14.51 41.58
C MET A 714 -29.82 -14.07 41.16
N ALA A 715 -29.48 -14.23 39.88
CA ALA A 715 -28.17 -13.88 39.34
C ALA A 715 -27.88 -12.38 39.37
N GLU A 716 -28.91 -11.54 39.27
CA GLU A 716 -28.76 -10.11 39.08
C GLU A 716 -29.63 -9.28 40.03
N GLY A 717 -29.03 -8.23 40.58
CA GLY A 717 -29.70 -7.23 41.38
C GLY A 717 -29.81 -5.88 40.68
N ARG A 718 -30.60 -4.99 41.28
CA ARG A 718 -30.59 -3.55 40.98
C ARG A 718 -30.20 -2.80 42.24
N GLN A 719 -29.21 -1.92 42.12
CA GLN A 719 -28.81 -1.02 43.21
C GLN A 719 -28.96 0.42 42.73
N ALA A 720 -29.54 1.26 43.57
CA ALA A 720 -29.60 2.69 43.29
C ALA A 720 -28.21 3.30 43.46
N ALA A 721 -27.72 3.97 42.43
CA ALA A 721 -26.52 4.77 42.45
C ALA A 721 -26.84 6.20 41.96
N PHE A 722 -25.91 7.12 42.13
CA PHE A 722 -26.01 8.45 41.55
C PHE A 722 -24.99 8.57 40.41
N ASP A 723 -25.44 9.01 39.24
CA ASP A 723 -24.55 9.30 38.11
C ASP A 723 -23.56 10.41 38.52
N LYS A 724 -22.26 10.12 38.42
CA LYS A 724 -21.18 11.04 38.80
C LYS A 724 -21.21 12.36 38.03
N LYS A 725 -21.83 12.41 36.83
CA LYS A 725 -21.94 13.64 36.01
C LYS A 725 -23.28 14.35 36.18
N SER A 726 -24.39 13.62 36.20
CA SER A 726 -25.73 14.24 36.23
C SER A 726 -26.36 14.34 37.63
N HIS A 727 -25.74 13.74 38.65
CA HIS A 727 -26.28 13.59 40.02
C HIS A 727 -27.69 13.00 40.08
N ARG A 728 -28.16 12.38 38.99
CA ARG A 728 -29.45 11.71 38.94
C ARG A 728 -29.32 10.31 39.52
N ARG A 729 -30.37 9.87 40.22
CA ARG A 729 -30.49 8.49 40.68
C ARG A 729 -30.60 7.57 39.46
N ILE A 730 -29.60 6.73 39.25
CA ILE A 730 -29.56 5.69 38.23
C ILE A 730 -29.65 4.33 38.92
N TRP A 731 -30.21 3.34 38.23
CA TRP A 731 -30.20 1.96 38.70
C TRP A 731 -29.04 1.24 38.02
N LEU A 732 -28.06 0.79 38.80
CA LEU A 732 -26.99 -0.07 38.32
C LEU A 732 -27.41 -1.53 38.48
N ARG A 733 -27.21 -2.32 37.44
CA ARG A 733 -27.33 -3.78 37.47
C ARG A 733 -26.12 -4.32 38.21
N THR A 734 -26.32 -5.08 39.28
CA THR A 734 -25.25 -5.71 40.07
C THR A 734 -25.29 -7.20 39.88
N GLN A 735 -24.16 -7.81 39.49
CA GLN A 735 -24.04 -9.26 39.43
C GLN A 735 -23.98 -9.82 40.85
N ARG A 736 -24.88 -10.76 41.18
CA ARG A 736 -24.96 -11.41 42.50
C ARG A 736 -24.43 -12.83 42.47
N LEU A 737 -24.80 -13.63 41.46
CA LEU A 737 -24.37 -15.03 41.34
C LEU A 737 -23.79 -15.27 39.94
N ARG A 738 -22.69 -16.02 39.87
CA ARG A 738 -22.06 -16.45 38.61
C ARG A 738 -22.24 -17.95 38.42
N TYR A 739 -23.23 -18.32 37.60
CA TYR A 739 -23.63 -19.72 37.44
C TYR A 739 -22.65 -20.59 36.65
N HIS A 740 -21.77 -20.01 35.84
CA HIS A 740 -20.85 -20.77 34.99
C HIS A 740 -19.85 -21.62 35.78
N PHE A 741 -19.50 -21.23 37.01
CA PHE A 741 -18.60 -22.04 37.86
C PHE A 741 -19.29 -23.32 38.34
N PHE A 742 -20.49 -23.20 38.93
CA PHE A 742 -21.26 -24.39 39.35
C PHE A 742 -21.71 -25.25 38.16
N ALA A 743 -22.13 -24.63 37.05
CA ALA A 743 -22.48 -25.38 35.85
C ALA A 743 -21.27 -26.11 35.24
N ALA A 744 -20.04 -25.63 35.45
CA ALA A 744 -18.84 -26.36 35.02
C ALA A 744 -18.68 -27.67 35.79
N GLU A 745 -19.01 -27.70 37.09
CA GLU A 745 -18.99 -28.94 37.90
C GLU A 745 -19.94 -30.02 37.34
N LEU A 746 -21.06 -29.61 36.76
CA LEU A 746 -22.02 -30.52 36.11
C LEU A 746 -21.48 -31.14 34.80
N LEU A 747 -20.43 -30.55 34.22
CA LEU A 747 -19.79 -31.01 32.99
C LEU A 747 -18.54 -31.86 33.24
N ILE A 748 -17.90 -31.77 34.42
CA ILE A 748 -16.65 -32.48 34.76
C ILE A 748 -16.79 -34.00 34.58
N MET A 749 -17.98 -34.55 34.79
CA MET A 749 -18.24 -36.00 34.70
C MET A 749 -18.56 -36.48 33.28
N LYS A 750 -18.58 -35.60 32.28
CA LYS A 750 -18.93 -35.92 30.88
C LYS A 750 -17.69 -36.08 30.02
N SER A 751 -17.77 -36.93 29.01
CA SER A 751 -16.75 -37.03 27.97
C SER A 751 -16.77 -35.80 27.04
N PRO A 752 -15.63 -35.45 26.41
CA PRO A 752 -15.58 -34.40 25.38
C PRO A 752 -16.64 -34.58 24.30
N GLU A 753 -16.83 -35.80 23.82
CA GLU A 753 -17.78 -36.12 22.76
C GLU A 753 -19.24 -35.88 23.20
N GLU A 754 -19.59 -36.25 24.44
CA GLU A 754 -20.91 -35.97 25.01
C GLU A 754 -21.14 -34.47 25.16
N MET A 755 -20.14 -33.70 25.60
CA MET A 755 -20.24 -32.25 25.71
C MET A 755 -20.42 -31.58 24.36
N GLU A 756 -19.65 -31.99 23.35
CA GLU A 756 -19.77 -31.47 21.99
C GLU A 756 -21.18 -31.68 21.44
N ILE A 757 -21.71 -32.91 21.56
CA ILE A 757 -23.07 -33.25 21.11
C ILE A 757 -24.12 -32.40 21.82
N GLU A 758 -24.06 -32.30 23.16
CA GLU A 758 -25.05 -31.52 23.92
C GLU A 758 -25.02 -30.02 23.61
N ILE A 759 -23.84 -29.44 23.42
CA ILE A 759 -23.69 -28.03 23.06
C ILE A 759 -24.24 -27.79 21.66
N LEU A 760 -23.89 -28.65 20.70
CA LEU A 760 -24.36 -28.52 19.31
C LEU A 760 -25.87 -28.71 19.21
N ASP A 761 -26.45 -29.68 19.92
CA ASP A 761 -27.90 -29.87 19.97
C ASP A 761 -28.60 -28.67 20.60
N HIS A 762 -28.06 -28.13 21.70
CA HIS A 762 -28.62 -26.94 22.33
C HIS A 762 -28.59 -25.72 21.40
N LEU A 763 -27.46 -25.44 20.76
CA LEU A 763 -27.31 -24.31 19.84
C LEU A 763 -28.13 -24.51 18.56
N GLY A 764 -28.22 -25.74 18.04
CA GLY A 764 -29.06 -26.12 16.92
C GLY A 764 -30.54 -25.86 17.21
N ASN A 765 -31.01 -26.25 18.40
CA ASN A 765 -32.37 -25.98 18.87
C ASN A 765 -32.63 -24.47 19.01
N ALA A 766 -31.70 -23.72 19.60
CA ALA A 766 -31.82 -22.27 19.72
C ALA A 766 -31.92 -21.60 18.34
N ARG A 767 -31.11 -22.03 17.38
CA ARG A 767 -31.15 -21.55 15.98
C ARG A 767 -32.49 -21.85 15.32
N GLN A 768 -33.04 -23.05 15.51
CA GLN A 768 -34.34 -23.41 14.96
C GLN A 768 -35.46 -22.53 15.52
N VAL A 769 -35.44 -22.24 16.84
CA VAL A 769 -36.44 -21.34 17.44
C VAL A 769 -36.33 -19.92 16.87
N VAL A 770 -35.12 -19.42 16.65
CA VAL A 770 -34.90 -18.12 15.98
C VAL A 770 -35.41 -18.14 14.54
N GLN A 771 -35.18 -19.23 13.81
CA GLN A 771 -35.68 -19.42 12.45
C GLN A 771 -37.20 -19.39 12.38
N GLU A 772 -37.86 -20.12 13.29
CA GLU A 772 -39.32 -20.13 13.41
C GLU A 772 -39.88 -18.74 13.71
N ALA A 773 -39.24 -17.99 14.63
CA ALA A 773 -39.65 -16.64 14.97
C ALA A 773 -39.55 -15.67 13.77
N TRP A 774 -38.47 -15.75 12.99
CA TRP A 774 -38.36 -14.98 11.74
C TRP A 774 -39.40 -15.39 10.70
N GLY A 775 -39.67 -16.70 10.60
CA GLY A 775 -40.71 -17.24 9.72
C GLY A 775 -42.08 -16.68 10.05
N GLU A 776 -42.45 -16.61 11.33
CA GLU A 776 -43.73 -16.02 11.77
C GLU A 776 -43.85 -14.53 11.44
N ILE A 777 -42.78 -13.76 11.70
CA ILE A 777 -42.76 -12.32 11.43
C ILE A 777 -42.91 -12.06 9.93
N GLU A 778 -42.19 -12.83 9.11
CA GLU A 778 -42.23 -12.66 7.66
C GLU A 778 -43.56 -13.15 7.07
N LEU A 779 -44.11 -14.25 7.59
CA LEU A 779 -45.43 -14.74 7.21
C LEU A 779 -46.51 -13.68 7.53
N THR A 780 -46.42 -13.05 8.70
CA THR A 780 -47.33 -11.96 9.10
C THR A 780 -47.18 -10.75 8.18
N ARG A 781 -45.95 -10.41 7.78
CA ARG A 781 -45.68 -9.29 6.85
C ARG A 781 -46.28 -9.54 5.46
N LEU A 782 -46.29 -10.79 5.00
CA LEU A 782 -46.73 -11.19 3.65
C LEU A 782 -48.17 -11.71 3.61
N LYS A 783 -48.91 -11.64 4.72
CA LYS A 783 -50.20 -12.32 4.92
C LYS A 783 -51.26 -12.03 3.84
N ASP A 784 -51.28 -10.81 3.31
CA ASP A 784 -52.26 -10.35 2.31
C ASP A 784 -51.84 -10.64 0.85
N LEU A 785 -50.65 -11.21 0.64
CA LEU A 785 -50.13 -11.55 -0.69
C LEU A 785 -50.44 -13.00 -1.08
N LYS A 786 -50.40 -13.30 -2.38
CA LYS A 786 -50.43 -14.67 -2.91
C LYS A 786 -49.02 -15.18 -3.23
N LEU A 787 -48.85 -16.50 -3.30
CA LEU A 787 -47.54 -17.12 -3.61
C LEU A 787 -46.89 -16.65 -4.94
N PRO A 788 -47.65 -16.37 -6.03
CA PRO A 788 -47.07 -15.88 -7.28
C PRO A 788 -46.58 -14.43 -7.22
N ASP A 789 -47.06 -13.65 -6.27
CA ASP A 789 -46.71 -12.23 -6.09
C ASP A 789 -45.35 -12.05 -5.39
N LEU A 790 -44.77 -13.14 -4.89
CA LEU A 790 -43.48 -13.15 -4.20
C LEU A 790 -42.30 -12.96 -5.16
N GLU A 791 -41.17 -12.51 -4.61
CA GLU A 791 -39.87 -12.38 -5.28
C GLU A 791 -39.50 -13.68 -6.01
N SER A 792 -38.85 -13.60 -7.18
CA SER A 792 -38.58 -14.76 -8.07
C SER A 792 -37.93 -15.92 -7.33
N ASP A 793 -36.88 -15.63 -6.57
CA ASP A 793 -36.09 -16.65 -5.89
C ASP A 793 -36.89 -17.37 -4.82
N LEU A 794 -37.73 -16.63 -4.08
CA LEU A 794 -38.57 -17.19 -3.03
C LEU A 794 -39.70 -18.05 -3.62
N ARG A 795 -40.21 -17.64 -4.78
CA ARG A 795 -41.24 -18.38 -5.53
C ARG A 795 -40.72 -19.74 -6.00
N ASP A 796 -39.51 -19.76 -6.56
CA ASP A 796 -38.88 -20.98 -7.04
C ASP A 796 -38.58 -21.94 -5.87
N GLN A 797 -38.05 -21.40 -4.76
CA GLN A 797 -37.85 -22.17 -3.53
C GLN A 797 -39.17 -22.72 -2.97
N LEU A 798 -40.26 -21.95 -3.02
CA LEU A 798 -41.58 -22.41 -2.56
C LEU A 798 -42.17 -23.48 -3.47
N ARG A 799 -41.97 -23.40 -4.79
CA ARG A 799 -42.38 -24.45 -5.73
C ARG A 799 -41.65 -25.75 -5.46
N GLU A 800 -40.34 -25.68 -5.24
CA GLU A 800 -39.53 -26.83 -4.88
C GLU A 800 -39.97 -27.42 -3.52
N GLU A 801 -40.13 -26.57 -2.50
CA GLU A 801 -40.47 -27.00 -1.15
C GLU A 801 -41.88 -27.59 -1.08
N LEU A 802 -42.89 -27.05 -1.79
CA LEU A 802 -44.28 -27.51 -1.74
C LEU A 802 -44.60 -28.62 -2.75
N GLY A 803 -43.85 -28.70 -3.86
CA GLY A 803 -44.18 -29.45 -5.06
C GLY A 803 -45.16 -28.70 -5.97
N GLU A 804 -45.04 -28.88 -7.29
CA GLU A 804 -45.82 -28.14 -8.30
C GLU A 804 -47.34 -28.23 -8.10
N ASP A 805 -47.88 -29.43 -7.83
CA ASP A 805 -49.33 -29.61 -7.66
C ASP A 805 -49.88 -28.84 -6.44
N THR A 806 -49.18 -28.92 -5.31
CA THR A 806 -49.55 -28.20 -4.07
C THR A 806 -49.41 -26.69 -4.24
N TYR A 807 -48.35 -26.26 -4.93
CA TYR A 807 -48.11 -24.84 -5.20
C TYR A 807 -49.23 -24.25 -6.06
N LEU A 808 -49.64 -24.93 -7.14
CA LEU A 808 -50.71 -24.46 -8.02
C LEU A 808 -52.06 -24.39 -7.30
N GLN A 809 -52.35 -25.33 -6.40
CA GLN A 809 -53.57 -25.31 -5.57
C GLN A 809 -53.57 -24.12 -4.59
N ALA A 810 -52.41 -23.78 -4.04
CA ALA A 810 -52.25 -22.67 -3.10
C ALA A 810 -52.10 -21.29 -3.78
N ALA A 811 -51.74 -21.25 -5.06
CA ALA A 811 -51.32 -20.04 -5.77
C ALA A 811 -52.36 -18.91 -5.79
N GLU A 812 -53.65 -19.24 -5.80
CA GLU A 812 -54.74 -18.25 -5.85
C GLU A 812 -55.25 -17.81 -4.48
N THR A 813 -54.74 -18.41 -3.40
CA THR A 813 -55.16 -18.13 -2.03
C THR A 813 -54.17 -17.17 -1.36
N GLU A 814 -54.68 -16.19 -0.62
CA GLU A 814 -53.85 -15.32 0.22
C GLU A 814 -53.12 -16.14 1.29
N ILE A 815 -51.90 -15.75 1.65
CA ILE A 815 -51.07 -16.48 2.63
C ILE A 815 -51.79 -16.66 3.98
N GLU A 816 -52.57 -15.67 4.43
CA GLU A 816 -53.38 -15.74 5.66
C GLU A 816 -54.51 -16.79 5.61
N ASN A 817 -54.90 -17.24 4.42
CA ASN A 817 -56.02 -18.16 4.21
C ASN A 817 -55.57 -19.56 3.76
N LEU A 818 -54.27 -19.81 3.64
CA LEU A 818 -53.72 -21.13 3.30
C LEU A 818 -54.02 -22.18 4.37
N ALA A 819 -54.16 -23.44 3.96
CA ALA A 819 -54.26 -24.55 4.89
C ALA A 819 -53.02 -24.61 5.82
N GLU A 820 -53.21 -25.01 7.09
CA GLU A 820 -52.17 -24.91 8.13
C GLU A 820 -50.92 -25.74 7.81
N ASP A 821 -51.07 -26.86 7.12
CA ASP A 821 -49.97 -27.70 6.66
C ASP A 821 -49.10 -26.97 5.61
N ILE A 822 -49.73 -26.30 4.64
CA ILE A 822 -49.04 -25.49 3.62
C ILE A 822 -48.43 -24.26 4.28
N ARG A 823 -49.20 -23.54 5.10
CA ARG A 823 -48.76 -22.34 5.81
C ARG A 823 -47.55 -22.63 6.71
N GLY A 824 -47.53 -23.77 7.39
CA GLY A 824 -46.41 -24.22 8.20
C GLY A 824 -45.12 -24.47 7.39
N ARG A 825 -45.23 -25.06 6.19
CA ARG A 825 -44.08 -25.23 5.27
C ARG A 825 -43.58 -23.90 4.74
N VAL A 826 -44.50 -23.02 4.33
CA VAL A 826 -44.19 -21.64 3.90
C VAL A 826 -43.45 -20.90 5.02
N ARG A 827 -43.97 -20.91 6.25
CA ARG A 827 -43.35 -20.30 7.43
C ARG A 827 -41.91 -20.78 7.64
N LYS A 828 -41.67 -22.09 7.57
CA LYS A 828 -40.34 -22.68 7.77
C LYS A 828 -39.35 -22.22 6.70
N LEU A 829 -39.78 -22.15 5.44
CA LEU A 829 -38.97 -21.66 4.32
C LEU A 829 -38.68 -20.16 4.45
N LEU A 830 -39.69 -19.34 4.76
CA LEU A 830 -39.51 -17.90 4.98
C LEU A 830 -38.47 -17.64 6.09
N GLY A 831 -38.57 -18.36 7.20
CA GLY A 831 -37.59 -18.28 8.28
C GLY A 831 -36.17 -18.64 7.84
N ARG A 832 -36.01 -19.73 7.06
CA ARG A 832 -34.71 -20.14 6.48
C ARG A 832 -34.16 -19.07 5.52
N SER A 833 -35.00 -18.51 4.67
CA SER A 833 -34.62 -17.48 3.70
C SER A 833 -34.15 -16.19 4.39
N VAL A 834 -34.91 -15.70 5.38
CA VAL A 834 -34.54 -14.52 6.18
C VAL A 834 -33.23 -14.76 6.93
N MET A 835 -33.09 -15.91 7.60
CA MET A 835 -31.84 -16.25 8.29
C MET A 835 -30.66 -16.34 7.33
N SER A 836 -30.84 -16.93 6.14
CA SER A 836 -29.77 -16.98 5.14
C SER A 836 -29.38 -15.58 4.64
N LYS A 837 -30.33 -14.65 4.49
CA LYS A 837 -30.02 -13.24 4.17
C LYS A 837 -29.22 -12.57 5.28
N ILE A 838 -29.58 -12.80 6.55
CA ILE A 838 -28.85 -12.29 7.73
C ILE A 838 -27.43 -12.88 7.79
N TYR A 839 -27.29 -14.19 7.61
CA TYR A 839 -25.98 -14.85 7.60
C TYR A 839 -25.11 -14.39 6.44
N ARG A 840 -25.69 -14.13 5.27
CA ARG A 840 -24.97 -13.56 4.13
C ARG A 840 -24.39 -12.19 4.48
N ASP A 841 -25.21 -11.28 5.01
CA ASP A 841 -24.75 -9.94 5.40
C ASP A 841 -23.65 -10.02 6.47
N LEU A 842 -23.85 -10.87 7.47
CA LEU A 842 -22.87 -11.10 8.54
C LEU A 842 -21.54 -11.61 7.99
N PHE A 843 -21.55 -12.67 7.17
CA PHE A 843 -20.34 -13.23 6.57
C PHE A 843 -19.60 -12.19 5.74
N LEU A 844 -20.30 -11.52 4.84
CA LEU A 844 -19.69 -10.55 3.94
C LEU A 844 -19.07 -9.39 4.70
N ARG A 845 -19.73 -8.95 5.76
CA ARG A 845 -19.21 -7.90 6.63
C ARG A 845 -17.95 -8.35 7.37
N VAL A 846 -17.96 -9.53 8.00
CA VAL A 846 -16.80 -10.08 8.72
C VAL A 846 -15.63 -10.27 7.76
N ILE A 847 -15.86 -10.88 6.59
CA ILE A 847 -14.83 -11.06 5.57
C ILE A 847 -14.26 -9.70 5.15
N SER A 848 -15.11 -8.71 4.90
CA SER A 848 -14.66 -7.40 4.41
C SER A 848 -13.87 -6.61 5.46
N GLU A 849 -14.31 -6.62 6.73
CA GLU A 849 -13.62 -5.95 7.83
C GLU A 849 -12.21 -6.55 8.03
N LEU A 850 -12.13 -7.87 8.21
CA LEU A 850 -10.87 -8.56 8.48
C LEU A 850 -9.92 -8.57 7.28
N TRP A 851 -10.44 -8.63 6.05
CA TRP A 851 -9.62 -8.60 4.85
C TRP A 851 -8.89 -7.26 4.67
N VAL A 852 -9.53 -6.14 5.02
CA VAL A 852 -8.89 -4.81 4.96
C VAL A 852 -7.76 -4.70 5.99
N GLU A 853 -8.00 -5.20 7.21
CA GLU A 853 -6.98 -5.27 8.26
C GLU A 853 -5.80 -6.13 7.80
N TYR A 854 -6.07 -7.33 7.28
CA TYR A 854 -5.05 -8.24 6.75
C TYR A 854 -4.20 -7.62 5.63
N LEU A 855 -4.81 -6.93 4.66
CA LEU A 855 -4.07 -6.25 3.60
C LEU A 855 -3.14 -5.17 4.16
N THR A 856 -3.57 -4.48 5.21
CA THR A 856 -2.75 -3.47 5.89
C THR A 856 -1.57 -4.14 6.60
N GLU A 857 -1.79 -5.27 7.26
CA GLU A 857 -0.72 -6.04 7.90
C GLU A 857 0.27 -6.62 6.88
N MET A 858 -0.20 -7.08 5.72
CA MET A 858 0.66 -7.59 4.65
C MET A 858 1.54 -6.51 4.00
N GLU A 859 1.03 -5.28 3.90
CA GLU A 859 1.82 -4.13 3.46
C GLU A 859 2.90 -3.80 4.49
N ALA A 860 2.54 -3.77 5.78
CA ALA A 860 3.51 -3.57 6.86
C ALA A 860 4.57 -4.67 6.89
N LEU A 861 4.17 -5.93 6.69
CA LEU A 861 5.08 -7.07 6.58
C LEU A 861 6.05 -6.88 5.42
N ARG A 862 5.57 -6.45 4.25
CA ARG A 862 6.41 -6.24 3.06
C ARG A 862 7.50 -5.19 3.32
N VAL A 863 7.18 -4.11 4.02
CA VAL A 863 8.15 -3.07 4.37
C VAL A 863 9.15 -3.58 5.41
N ALA A 864 8.68 -4.32 6.42
CA ALA A 864 9.53 -4.81 7.51
C ALA A 864 10.44 -5.98 7.09
N ILE A 865 10.00 -6.84 6.17
CA ILE A 865 10.71 -8.08 5.81
C ILE A 865 12.06 -7.81 5.13
N GLY A 866 12.23 -6.64 4.53
CA GLY A 866 13.52 -6.22 3.96
C GLY A 866 14.65 -6.24 5.00
N LEU A 867 14.34 -6.08 6.29
CA LEU A 867 15.33 -6.16 7.37
C LEU A 867 15.82 -7.59 7.64
N GLU A 868 15.09 -8.63 7.23
CA GLU A 868 15.52 -10.03 7.39
C GLU A 868 16.76 -10.36 6.55
N ALA A 869 17.03 -9.58 5.49
CA ALA A 869 18.24 -9.71 4.70
C ALA A 869 19.51 -9.49 5.55
N TYR A 870 19.45 -8.63 6.58
CA TYR A 870 20.56 -8.45 7.54
C TYR A 870 20.83 -9.70 8.37
N ALA A 871 19.81 -10.53 8.59
CA ALA A 871 19.92 -11.82 9.28
C ALA A 871 20.30 -12.98 8.35
N GLN A 872 20.73 -12.70 7.11
CA GLN A 872 21.09 -13.70 6.09
C GLN A 872 19.96 -14.69 5.75
N ARG A 873 18.71 -14.27 5.93
CA ARG A 873 17.52 -15.02 5.52
C ARG A 873 16.95 -14.42 4.24
N ASP A 874 16.46 -15.27 3.35
CA ASP A 874 15.78 -14.83 2.13
C ASP A 874 14.45 -14.14 2.50
N PRO A 875 14.31 -12.81 2.24
CA PRO A 875 13.10 -12.07 2.61
C PRO A 875 11.84 -12.59 1.95
N LEU A 876 11.92 -13.10 0.71
CA LEU A 876 10.76 -13.62 -0.02
C LEU A 876 10.25 -14.91 0.63
N VAL A 877 11.16 -15.80 1.03
CA VAL A 877 10.80 -17.03 1.74
C VAL A 877 10.15 -16.70 3.09
N GLN A 878 10.72 -15.74 3.83
CA GLN A 878 10.15 -15.30 5.11
C GLN A 878 8.78 -14.63 4.93
N TYR A 879 8.61 -13.81 3.89
CA TYR A 879 7.33 -13.19 3.54
C TYR A 879 6.27 -14.24 3.22
N LYS A 880 6.61 -15.26 2.42
CA LYS A 880 5.71 -16.37 2.09
C LYS A 880 5.29 -17.14 3.34
N SER A 881 6.24 -17.47 4.22
CA SER A 881 5.95 -18.21 5.47
C SER A 881 5.05 -17.41 6.40
N ARG A 882 5.44 -16.18 6.74
CA ARG A 882 4.66 -15.31 7.64
C ARG A 882 3.31 -14.93 7.03
N GLY A 883 3.28 -14.62 5.75
CA GLY A 883 2.05 -14.32 5.02
C GLY A 883 1.08 -15.50 5.01
N PHE A 884 1.58 -16.73 4.92
CA PHE A 884 0.75 -17.94 5.04
C PHE A 884 0.18 -18.12 6.45
N GLU A 885 1.01 -17.97 7.50
CA GLU A 885 0.56 -18.05 8.90
C GLU A 885 -0.50 -16.99 9.21
N MET A 886 -0.28 -15.75 8.78
CA MET A 886 -1.25 -14.66 8.92
C MET A 886 -2.54 -14.95 8.15
N PHE A 887 -2.45 -15.56 6.96
CA PHE A 887 -3.63 -15.93 6.18
C PHE A 887 -4.45 -17.05 6.83
N GLN A 888 -3.80 -18.04 7.44
CA GLN A 888 -4.51 -19.07 8.21
C GLN A 888 -5.23 -18.45 9.40
N ARG A 889 -4.55 -17.58 10.15
CA ARG A 889 -5.16 -16.83 11.27
C ARG A 889 -6.36 -16.02 10.80
N LEU A 890 -6.26 -15.32 9.67
CA LEU A 890 -7.36 -14.58 9.07
C LEU A 890 -8.59 -15.48 8.82
N MET A 891 -8.38 -16.67 8.26
CA MET A 891 -9.47 -17.61 7.98
C MET A 891 -10.13 -18.10 9.28
N ASP A 892 -9.34 -18.37 10.31
CA ASP A 892 -9.85 -18.72 11.64
C ASP A 892 -10.62 -17.56 12.27
N ASP A 893 -10.09 -16.34 12.22
CA ASP A 893 -10.72 -15.13 12.75
C ASP A 893 -12.04 -14.83 12.03
N MET A 894 -12.13 -15.07 10.72
CA MET A 894 -13.38 -14.97 9.97
C MET A 894 -14.42 -15.98 10.46
N ARG A 895 -14.03 -17.25 10.64
CA ARG A 895 -14.93 -18.29 11.19
C ARG A 895 -15.44 -17.90 12.57
N VAL A 896 -14.52 -17.55 13.48
CA VAL A 896 -14.83 -17.13 14.86
C VAL A 896 -15.72 -15.88 14.86
N GLY A 897 -15.42 -14.90 14.01
CA GLY A 897 -16.17 -13.64 13.88
C GLY A 897 -17.61 -13.85 13.44
N VAL A 898 -17.85 -14.79 12.52
CA VAL A 898 -19.19 -15.19 12.10
C VAL A 898 -19.92 -15.93 13.22
N VAL A 899 -19.31 -16.97 13.79
CA VAL A 899 -19.95 -17.80 14.83
C VAL A 899 -20.36 -16.93 16.01
N ASN A 900 -19.45 -16.11 16.56
CA ASN A 900 -19.73 -15.25 17.71
C ASN A 900 -20.87 -14.24 17.50
N ARG A 901 -21.22 -13.95 16.24
CA ARG A 901 -22.28 -12.98 15.88
C ARG A 901 -23.55 -13.64 15.33
N MET A 902 -23.59 -14.97 15.21
CA MET A 902 -24.69 -15.68 14.55
C MET A 902 -26.05 -15.54 15.26
N PHE A 903 -26.05 -15.27 16.57
CA PHE A 903 -27.26 -15.03 17.39
C PHE A 903 -27.48 -13.55 17.75
N THR A 904 -26.65 -12.63 17.23
CA THR A 904 -26.76 -11.19 17.55
C THR A 904 -28.00 -10.56 16.90
N PHE A 905 -28.34 -10.97 15.68
CA PHE A 905 -29.51 -10.46 14.95
C PHE A 905 -30.78 -11.17 15.39
N GLN A 906 -31.44 -10.59 16.40
CA GLN A 906 -32.69 -11.10 16.96
C GLN A 906 -33.89 -10.32 16.43
N PRO A 907 -35.02 -10.99 16.14
CA PRO A 907 -36.25 -10.30 15.82
C PRO A 907 -36.67 -9.38 16.97
N ARG A 908 -36.92 -8.10 16.66
CA ARG A 908 -37.25 -7.09 17.68
C ARG A 908 -38.54 -7.47 18.40
N ASN A 909 -38.51 -7.44 19.73
CA ASN A 909 -39.70 -7.53 20.54
C ASN A 909 -40.40 -6.16 20.56
N LEU A 910 -41.39 -5.95 19.68
CA LEU A 910 -42.11 -4.68 19.48
C LEU A 910 -42.68 -4.12 20.81
N GLU A 911 -43.10 -5.00 21.72
CA GLU A 911 -43.64 -4.63 23.04
C GLU A 911 -42.61 -3.91 23.94
N ARG A 912 -41.31 -4.23 23.82
CA ARG A 912 -40.25 -3.56 24.61
C ARG A 912 -40.02 -2.12 24.17
N ILE A 913 -40.27 -1.78 22.91
CA ILE A 913 -40.16 -0.40 22.40
C ILE A 913 -41.40 0.38 22.83
N GLN A 914 -42.60 -0.19 22.72
CA GLN A 914 -43.81 0.44 23.26
C GLN A 914 -43.67 0.71 24.76
N ALA A 915 -43.23 -0.26 25.56
CA ALA A 915 -43.01 -0.08 26.99
C ALA A 915 -41.87 0.90 27.33
N ALA A 916 -40.88 1.08 26.45
CA ALA A 916 -39.81 2.08 26.64
C ALA A 916 -40.22 3.49 26.17
N VAL A 917 -41.17 3.59 25.25
CA VAL A 917 -41.79 4.84 24.77
C VAL A 917 -42.92 5.29 25.69
N ASP A 918 -43.63 4.37 26.33
CA ASP A 918 -44.70 4.65 27.30
C ASP A 918 -44.16 4.91 28.73
N ASN A 919 -42.93 4.47 29.04
CA ASN A 919 -42.23 4.75 30.31
C ASN A 919 -41.05 5.73 30.18
N GLY A 920 -40.88 6.37 29.02
CA GLY A 920 -39.98 7.51 28.80
C GLY A 920 -40.78 8.80 28.72
#